data_AF-F4RA48-F1
#
_entry.id   AF-F4RA48-F1
#
_cell.length_a   1.000
_cell.length_b   1.000
_cell.length_c   1.000
_cell.angle_alpha   90.00
_cell.angle_beta   90.00
_cell.angle_gamma   90.00
#
_symmetry.space_group_name_H-M   'P 1'
#
loop_
_entity.id
_entity.type
_entity.pdbx_description
1 polymer ?
#
loop_
_entity_poly.entity_id
_entity_poly.type
_entity_poly.pdbx_seq_one_letter_code
_entity_poly.pdbx_strand_id
1 'polypeptide(L)'
;MRLSVMCIGCSLVARLGLDRLKFTSNLNIENDPTWHLPLIGRPTLKSTQTSPSLSFLRHSNPTVRLSGSLPSIILTTTQNNLLAALNPRNGSIIWRLVLPTKEPILRHAVNLDHKLIGLVSGDKATTTIRLLTLNQGRVLWERHIQKAGDEKTGSSDNSSHNLVDLIFSTDQHSPEASKPDLIVACWGQKVLRLKGKSGEVRWTWSSDSPNSSVARLLVYPSSIPQIESLSFKNLPDGTYETHISTLSSLEGHLQSTRTQSKFQCRKTPEGPLLLNIPSTSLHAIVCVNPDGKLSSVQIGPVQQSESDSSKALKLSSYSEPDQNDAPILQDIGLAHHGIFLARFGNGHATVLRMTEDGSLKSAWQFADEVSDAAFAGAIDRDGLPYVSRTFYAKSLALGNFEIVALTPTEFTPDGITTGLTFNHDQVENGKISQIVVEVLETKNYVPYSRSLMVTELGTIQLWQGAELKWERHEDLSEVGAIVPYQASKGDISLLGVTPSNLLQYALQAVKESLADFLDMKIVRSNSVSKTNSERVWFIGTSTGRLFAIKDGADQIGKILWKKTILGSGSESVQWKKLGVVHHELEGSKFVLDTALSCDGEESLAVKARVDLLEGRALFKYHNPNLVVELNEESGSRTIEVSDQHTGSLVWSFEMESGVDTSSILGSLTENWLVLAAQDDSMDGMTRLYSIEWYMSSKADIRVDG
;
A
#
# COMPACT_ATOMS: atom_id res chain seq x y z
N MET A 1 1.52 -5.50 54.36
CA MET A 1 2.20 -5.21 53.09
C MET A 1 3.18 -4.07 53.31
N ARG A 2 4.49 -4.32 53.18
CA ARG A 2 5.51 -3.27 53.15
C ARG A 2 5.90 -3.07 51.69
N LEU A 3 5.74 -1.85 51.19
CA LEU A 3 6.24 -1.43 49.90
C LEU A 3 7.77 -1.31 50.03
N SER A 4 8.51 -2.29 49.50
CA SER A 4 9.95 -2.16 49.33
C SER A 4 10.23 -1.81 47.87
N VAL A 5 10.61 -0.56 47.62
CA VAL A 5 11.22 -0.15 46.36
C VAL A 5 12.65 -0.65 46.37
N MET A 6 12.94 -1.67 45.55
CA MET A 6 14.31 -2.17 45.37
C MET A 6 14.65 -2.11 43.88
N CYS A 7 15.49 -1.14 43.51
CA CYS A 7 16.14 -1.11 42.20
C CYS A 7 17.11 -2.29 42.12
N ILE A 8 16.84 -3.26 41.25
CA ILE A 8 17.81 -4.27 40.84
C ILE A 8 17.81 -4.31 39.31
N GLY A 9 18.98 -4.06 38.73
CA GLY A 9 19.19 -4.04 37.29
C GLY A 9 18.97 -5.42 36.68
N CYS A 10 18.10 -5.47 35.67
CA CYS A 10 18.01 -6.58 34.73
C CYS A 10 17.82 -5.99 33.34
N SER A 11 18.61 -6.49 32.38
CA SER A 11 18.64 -6.06 30.98
C SER A 11 17.31 -6.38 30.29
N LEU A 12 16.39 -5.42 30.30
CA LEU A 12 15.18 -5.42 29.48
C LEU A 12 15.47 -4.63 28.20
N VAL A 13 15.57 -5.32 27.05
CA VAL A 13 15.59 -4.65 25.75
C VAL A 13 14.15 -4.21 25.43
N ALA A 14 13.74 -3.11 26.04
CA ALA A 14 12.54 -2.38 25.63
C ALA A 14 12.90 -1.55 24.39
N ARG A 15 12.19 -1.77 23.29
CA ARG A 15 12.19 -0.89 22.11
C ARG A 15 11.48 0.42 22.47
N LEU A 16 12.19 1.32 23.14
CA LEU A 16 11.77 2.70 23.35
C LEU A 16 12.19 3.54 22.14
N GLY A 17 11.35 4.52 21.82
CA GLY A 17 11.60 5.51 20.77
C GLY A 17 13.00 6.10 20.88
N LEU A 18 13.70 6.10 19.74
CA LEU A 18 15.04 6.64 19.59
C LEU A 18 15.01 8.16 19.78
N ASP A 19 15.41 8.60 20.96
CA ASP A 19 16.26 9.78 21.07
C ASP A 19 17.38 9.56 22.09
N ARG A 20 18.59 9.39 21.55
CA ARG A 20 19.91 9.49 22.18
C ARG A 20 20.12 8.78 23.52
N LEU A 21 20.27 7.45 23.47
CA LEU A 21 21.11 6.71 24.42
C LEU A 21 22.15 5.88 23.65
N LYS A 22 23.40 6.35 23.62
CA LYS A 22 24.55 5.54 23.19
C LYS A 22 24.88 4.55 24.30
N PHE A 23 24.31 3.34 24.23
CA PHE A 23 24.89 2.19 24.92
C PHE A 23 25.99 1.61 24.03
N THR A 24 27.25 1.89 24.37
CA THR A 24 28.40 1.14 23.85
C THR A 24 28.51 -0.16 24.64
N SER A 25 27.84 -1.21 24.19
CA SER A 25 28.18 -2.59 24.53
C SER A 25 28.94 -3.20 23.36
N ASN A 26 30.26 -3.35 23.52
CA ASN A 26 31.09 -4.19 22.66
C ASN A 26 30.71 -5.66 22.89
N LEU A 27 29.72 -6.15 22.15
CA LEU A 27 29.52 -7.57 21.88
C LEU A 27 29.54 -7.69 20.35
N ASN A 28 30.63 -8.23 19.80
CA ASN A 28 30.68 -8.63 18.39
C ASN A 28 29.69 -9.79 18.18
N ILE A 29 28.41 -9.45 17.99
CA ILE A 29 27.41 -10.32 17.38
C ILE A 29 27.68 -10.27 15.86
N GLU A 30 28.89 -10.65 15.44
CA GLU A 30 29.25 -10.70 14.01
C GLU A 30 28.83 -12.03 13.36
N ASN A 31 28.36 -13.00 14.14
CA ASN A 31 28.10 -14.38 13.69
C ASN A 31 26.68 -14.90 13.92
N ASP A 32 25.77 -14.10 14.47
CA ASP A 32 24.36 -14.48 14.56
C ASP A 32 23.62 -13.85 13.40
N PRO A 33 23.10 -14.63 12.43
CA PRO A 33 22.72 -14.05 11.17
C PRO A 33 21.30 -13.49 11.25
N THR A 34 21.18 -12.31 11.87
CA THR A 34 19.94 -11.54 11.86
C THR A 34 19.62 -11.09 10.43
N TRP A 35 18.44 -11.42 9.94
CA TRP A 35 17.93 -10.95 8.66
C TRP A 35 16.71 -10.06 8.86
N HIS A 36 16.47 -9.19 7.88
CA HIS A 36 15.31 -8.32 7.86
C HIS A 36 14.82 -8.19 6.42
N LEU A 37 13.54 -8.51 6.20
CA LEU A 37 12.88 -8.33 4.91
C LEU A 37 12.07 -7.03 4.93
N PRO A 38 12.53 -5.95 4.27
CA PRO A 38 11.79 -4.71 4.24
C PRO A 38 10.64 -4.81 3.22
N LEU A 39 9.44 -4.54 3.70
CA LEU A 39 8.20 -4.51 2.92
C LEU A 39 7.67 -3.08 2.80
N ILE A 40 6.90 -2.83 1.75
CA ILE A 40 6.21 -1.55 1.51
C ILE A 40 4.69 -1.67 1.74
N GLY A 41 4.18 -2.90 1.78
CA GLY A 41 2.76 -3.18 1.88
C GLY A 41 2.06 -3.15 0.53
N ARG A 42 0.79 -3.56 0.53
CA ARG A 42 0.03 -3.76 -0.72
C ARG A 42 -0.21 -2.42 -1.42
N PRO A 43 0.05 -2.30 -2.74
CA PRO A 43 -0.30 -1.09 -3.48
C PRO A 43 -1.79 -0.74 -3.35
N THR A 44 -2.10 0.55 -3.32
CA THR A 44 -3.50 1.00 -3.30
C THR A 44 -4.15 0.76 -4.66
N LEU A 45 -5.29 0.04 -4.68
CA LEU A 45 -6.00 -0.28 -5.93
C LEU A 45 -6.92 0.86 -6.41
N LYS A 46 -7.32 1.75 -5.50
CA LYS A 46 -8.21 2.89 -5.80
C LYS A 46 -7.38 4.15 -6.00
N SER A 47 -7.39 4.66 -7.23
CA SER A 47 -6.99 6.04 -7.53
C SER A 47 -8.04 6.97 -6.93
N THR A 48 -7.75 7.61 -5.80
CA THR A 48 -8.54 8.75 -5.34
C THR A 48 -8.21 9.93 -6.24
N GLN A 49 -8.92 10.00 -7.36
CA GLN A 49 -9.04 11.16 -8.24
C GLN A 49 -7.78 11.63 -8.99
N THR A 50 -7.00 10.71 -9.56
CA THR A 50 -6.11 10.86 -10.76
C THR A 50 -4.57 10.78 -10.61
N SER A 51 -4.02 10.40 -9.46
CA SER A 51 -2.60 9.99 -9.41
C SER A 51 -2.53 8.47 -9.52
N PRO A 52 -1.74 7.92 -10.44
CA PRO A 52 -1.56 6.48 -10.49
C PRO A 52 -0.93 6.01 -9.18
N SER A 53 -1.56 5.05 -8.50
CA SER A 53 -1.04 4.44 -7.26
C SER A 53 0.28 3.69 -7.46
N LEU A 54 0.59 3.37 -8.72
CA LEU A 54 1.78 2.69 -9.18
C LEU A 54 2.15 3.24 -10.55
N SER A 55 3.39 3.66 -10.74
CA SER A 55 3.85 4.17 -12.04
C SER A 55 5.33 3.89 -12.30
N PHE A 56 5.69 3.67 -13.56
CA PHE A 56 7.07 3.77 -14.02
C PHE A 56 7.40 5.23 -14.30
N LEU A 57 8.47 5.71 -13.71
CA LEU A 57 8.99 7.04 -13.91
C LEU A 57 10.27 6.94 -14.71
N ARG A 58 10.30 7.64 -15.85
CA ARG A 58 11.47 7.78 -16.73
C ARG A 58 11.52 9.22 -17.24
N HIS A 59 12.70 9.79 -17.29
CA HIS A 59 12.91 11.10 -17.90
C HIS A 59 12.86 11.00 -19.43
N SER A 60 12.27 11.99 -20.11
CA SER A 60 12.20 12.07 -21.58
C SER A 60 13.58 12.01 -22.23
N ASN A 61 14.52 12.83 -21.75
CA ASN A 61 15.94 12.71 -22.09
C ASN A 61 16.56 11.38 -21.56
N PRO A 62 16.97 10.45 -22.43
CA PRO A 62 17.47 9.12 -22.05
C PRO A 62 18.84 9.14 -21.37
N THR A 63 19.54 10.28 -21.39
CA THR A 63 20.83 10.45 -20.69
C THR A 63 20.64 10.74 -19.20
N VAL A 64 19.47 11.24 -18.81
CA VAL A 64 19.17 11.57 -17.42
C VAL A 64 18.94 10.30 -16.61
N ARG A 65 19.61 10.20 -15.46
CA ARG A 65 19.41 9.13 -14.48
C ARG A 65 18.61 9.66 -13.29
N LEU A 66 17.61 8.89 -12.85
CA LEU A 66 16.69 9.33 -11.79
C LEU A 66 17.28 9.06 -10.40
N SER A 67 17.88 7.89 -10.17
CA SER A 67 18.55 7.56 -8.91
C SER A 67 19.79 6.71 -9.17
N GLY A 68 20.96 7.18 -8.71
CA GLY A 68 22.24 6.54 -9.01
C GLY A 68 22.45 6.32 -10.51
N SER A 69 22.68 5.07 -10.92
CA SER A 69 22.82 4.66 -12.33
C SER A 69 21.49 4.24 -12.99
N LEU A 70 20.34 4.40 -12.33
CA LEU A 70 19.04 3.91 -12.83
C LEU A 70 18.38 4.91 -13.79
N PRO A 71 17.99 4.46 -15.00
CA PRO A 71 17.27 5.30 -15.97
C PRO A 71 15.77 5.45 -15.64
N SER A 72 15.22 4.55 -14.83
CA SER A 72 13.82 4.59 -14.40
C SER A 72 13.64 4.01 -13.00
N ILE A 73 12.57 4.43 -12.34
CA ILE A 73 12.16 3.97 -11.01
C ILE A 73 10.67 3.64 -11.01
N ILE A 74 10.23 2.79 -10.09
CA ILE A 74 8.80 2.55 -9.84
C ILE A 74 8.42 3.39 -8.62
N LEU A 75 7.38 4.21 -8.72
CA LEU A 75 6.81 4.94 -7.59
C LEU A 75 5.47 4.31 -7.21
N THR A 76 5.24 4.10 -5.92
CA THR A 76 3.98 3.52 -5.44
C THR A 76 3.52 4.06 -4.10
N THR A 77 2.20 4.18 -3.95
CA THR A 77 1.50 4.40 -2.68
C THR A 77 0.86 3.11 -2.20
N THR A 78 0.94 2.81 -0.90
CA THR A 78 0.45 1.54 -0.35
C THR A 78 -0.63 1.72 0.72
N GLN A 79 -1.34 0.63 1.01
CA GLN A 79 -2.42 0.60 2.00
C GLN A 79 -1.91 0.87 3.43
N ASN A 80 -0.61 0.64 3.69
CA ASN A 80 0.05 0.93 4.95
C ASN A 80 0.46 2.41 5.09
N ASN A 81 -0.23 3.31 4.36
CA ASN A 81 0.00 4.73 4.33
C ASN A 81 1.47 5.12 4.06
N LEU A 82 2.02 4.56 2.99
CA LEU A 82 3.44 4.68 2.64
C LEU A 82 3.61 5.10 1.19
N LEU A 83 4.61 5.95 0.95
CA LEU A 83 5.11 6.27 -0.40
C LEU A 83 6.49 5.63 -0.59
N ALA A 84 6.68 4.80 -1.61
CA ALA A 84 7.93 4.10 -1.88
C ALA A 84 8.41 4.25 -3.31
N ALA A 85 9.74 4.25 -3.48
CA ALA A 85 10.38 4.03 -4.76
C ALA A 85 11.07 2.66 -4.80
N LEU A 86 10.77 1.87 -5.83
CA LEU A 86 11.39 0.57 -6.07
C LEU A 86 12.33 0.61 -7.27
N ASN A 87 13.38 -0.21 -7.21
CA ASN A 87 14.31 -0.44 -8.29
C ASN A 87 13.70 -1.43 -9.30
N PRO A 88 13.44 -1.02 -10.55
CA PRO A 88 12.87 -1.92 -11.54
C PRO A 88 13.74 -3.12 -11.90
N ARG A 89 15.05 -3.08 -11.63
CA ARG A 89 15.96 -4.17 -12.01
C ARG A 89 15.80 -5.41 -11.13
N ASN A 90 15.51 -5.22 -9.84
CA ASN A 90 15.57 -6.29 -8.84
C ASN A 90 14.48 -6.18 -7.75
N GLY A 91 13.57 -5.22 -7.85
CA GLY A 91 12.51 -5.00 -6.87
C GLY A 91 12.99 -4.48 -5.51
N SER A 92 14.27 -4.12 -5.35
CA SER A 92 14.76 -3.56 -4.08
C SER A 92 14.16 -2.17 -3.81
N ILE A 93 13.97 -1.85 -2.52
CA ILE A 93 13.50 -0.53 -2.10
C ILE A 93 14.65 0.46 -2.24
N ILE A 94 14.45 1.53 -2.99
CA ILE A 94 15.40 2.65 -3.09
C ILE A 94 15.24 3.53 -1.85
N TRP A 95 13.99 3.90 -1.55
CA TRP A 95 13.59 4.63 -0.35
C TRP A 95 12.10 4.39 -0.08
N ARG A 96 11.68 4.60 1.16
CA ARG A 96 10.27 4.56 1.58
C ARG A 96 10.02 5.65 2.62
N LEU A 97 8.86 6.28 2.55
CA LEU A 97 8.35 7.24 3.52
C LEU A 97 7.08 6.68 4.15
N VAL A 98 7.18 6.27 5.41
CA VAL A 98 6.05 5.82 6.22
C VAL A 98 5.39 7.05 6.83
N LEU A 99 4.08 7.23 6.62
CA LEU A 99 3.32 8.29 7.27
C LEU A 99 2.46 7.70 8.41
N PRO A 100 2.15 8.48 9.46
CA PRO A 100 1.26 8.04 10.53
C PRO A 100 -0.11 7.62 9.98
N THR A 101 -0.74 6.59 10.56
CA THR A 101 -2.05 6.09 10.09
C THR A 101 -3.16 7.15 10.12
N LYS A 102 -3.06 8.13 11.03
CA LYS A 102 -3.97 9.28 11.14
C LYS A 102 -3.77 10.33 10.03
N GLU A 103 -2.75 10.19 9.19
CA GLU A 103 -2.38 11.15 8.16
C GLU A 103 -2.37 10.49 6.75
N PRO A 104 -3.53 10.09 6.20
CA PRO A 104 -3.57 9.34 4.96
C PRO A 104 -3.00 10.14 3.77
N ILE A 105 -2.28 9.46 2.87
CA ILE A 105 -1.83 10.03 1.60
C ILE A 105 -3.07 10.33 0.74
N LEU A 106 -3.24 11.60 0.35
CA LEU A 106 -4.36 12.06 -0.48
C LEU A 106 -3.95 12.18 -1.96
N ARG A 107 -2.77 12.76 -2.21
CA ARG A 107 -2.31 13.09 -3.57
C ARG A 107 -0.79 13.16 -3.64
N HIS A 108 -0.22 12.75 -4.78
CA HIS A 108 1.17 13.06 -5.11
C HIS A 108 1.31 13.51 -6.56
N ALA A 109 2.29 14.36 -6.83
CA ALA A 109 2.65 14.82 -8.17
C ALA A 109 4.17 14.70 -8.36
N VAL A 110 4.60 14.37 -9.57
CA VAL A 110 6.03 14.19 -9.89
C VAL A 110 6.47 15.24 -10.91
N ASN A 111 7.58 15.91 -10.64
CA ASN A 111 8.30 16.71 -11.62
C ASN A 111 9.60 15.99 -11.98
N LEU A 112 9.65 15.41 -13.18
CA LEU A 112 10.79 14.61 -13.63
C LEU A 112 12.01 15.46 -13.97
N ASP A 113 11.81 16.66 -14.52
CA ASP A 113 12.87 17.57 -14.95
C ASP A 113 13.73 18.02 -13.75
N HIS A 114 13.08 18.32 -12.63
CA HIS A 114 13.74 18.73 -11.39
C HIS A 114 13.90 17.58 -10.38
N LYS A 115 13.41 16.39 -10.70
CA LYS A 115 13.44 15.19 -9.83
C LYS A 115 12.82 15.46 -8.46
N LEU A 116 11.62 16.03 -8.45
CA LEU A 116 10.87 16.39 -7.24
C LEU A 116 9.55 15.63 -7.17
N ILE A 117 9.08 15.40 -5.95
CA ILE A 117 7.74 14.87 -5.65
C ILE A 117 7.04 15.87 -4.72
N GLY A 118 5.87 16.35 -5.11
CA GLY A 118 4.94 16.98 -4.18
C GLY A 118 4.03 15.91 -3.58
N LEU A 119 3.77 15.99 -2.28
CA LEU A 119 2.92 15.05 -1.55
C LEU A 119 1.95 15.83 -0.67
N VAL A 120 0.68 15.45 -0.72
CA VAL A 120 -0.37 15.98 0.16
C VAL A 120 -0.98 14.82 0.93
N SER A 121 -1.04 14.98 2.24
CA SER A 121 -1.57 14.00 3.18
C SER A 121 -2.29 14.69 4.33
N GLY A 122 -3.13 13.95 5.05
CA GLY A 122 -3.88 14.49 6.19
C GLY A 122 -5.35 14.14 6.14
N ASP A 123 -6.11 14.70 7.07
CA ASP A 123 -7.52 14.42 7.27
C ASP A 123 -8.41 15.63 6.87
N LYS A 124 -9.67 15.64 7.31
CA LYS A 124 -10.60 16.74 6.99
C LYS A 124 -10.23 18.06 7.67
N ALA A 125 -9.52 18.02 8.79
CA ALA A 125 -9.19 19.19 9.61
C ALA A 125 -7.78 19.73 9.33
N THR A 126 -6.85 18.82 9.01
CA THR A 126 -5.43 19.08 8.86
C THR A 126 -4.94 18.57 7.52
N THR A 127 -4.14 19.38 6.84
CA THR A 127 -3.50 19.01 5.58
C THR A 127 -2.02 19.34 5.66
N THR A 128 -1.20 18.33 5.44
CA THR A 128 0.25 18.45 5.39
C THR A 128 0.71 18.34 3.94
N ILE A 129 1.53 19.30 3.52
CA ILE A 129 2.10 19.37 2.19
C ILE A 129 3.61 19.21 2.32
N ARG A 130 4.18 18.30 1.54
CA ARG A 130 5.61 18.00 1.54
C ARG A 130 6.18 18.11 0.14
N LEU A 131 7.40 18.61 0.05
CA LEU A 131 8.22 18.50 -1.15
C LEU A 131 9.38 17.56 -0.88
N LEU A 132 9.56 16.56 -1.74
CA LEU A 132 10.57 15.52 -1.59
C LEU A 132 11.46 15.42 -2.82
N THR A 133 12.67 14.93 -2.64
CA THR A 133 13.56 14.54 -3.74
C THR A 133 13.17 13.18 -4.30
N LEU A 134 13.04 13.03 -5.60
CA LEU A 134 12.69 11.77 -6.26
C LEU A 134 13.77 10.68 -6.11
N ASN A 135 15.04 11.07 -6.07
CA ASN A 135 16.18 10.14 -6.07
C ASN A 135 16.40 9.46 -4.70
N GLN A 136 16.17 10.19 -3.61
CA GLN A 136 16.49 9.77 -2.23
C GLN A 136 15.26 9.70 -1.31
N GLY A 137 14.11 10.24 -1.72
CA GLY A 137 12.94 10.36 -0.86
C GLY A 137 13.11 11.34 0.30
N ARG A 138 14.13 12.22 0.26
CA ARG A 138 14.39 13.20 1.32
C ARG A 138 13.35 14.31 1.27
N VAL A 139 12.70 14.57 2.41
CA VAL A 139 11.84 15.74 2.61
C VAL A 139 12.70 17.01 2.59
N LEU A 140 12.41 17.91 1.65
CA LEU A 140 13.06 19.22 1.53
C LEU A 140 12.42 20.23 2.48
N TRP A 141 11.10 20.22 2.55
CA TRP A 141 10.31 20.99 3.51
C TRP A 141 8.93 20.35 3.70
N GLU A 142 8.30 20.72 4.80
CA GLU A 142 6.98 20.28 5.22
C GLU A 142 6.17 21.48 5.71
N ARG A 143 4.89 21.53 5.34
CA ARG A 143 3.97 22.59 5.73
C ARG A 143 2.65 22.00 6.21
N HIS A 144 2.30 22.27 7.46
CA HIS A 144 0.99 21.95 8.02
C HIS A 144 0.03 23.12 7.83
N ILE A 145 -1.17 22.83 7.37
CA ILE A 145 -2.24 23.78 7.15
C ILE A 145 -3.49 23.25 7.86
N GLN A 146 -4.03 24.06 8.75
CA GLN A 146 -5.26 23.75 9.48
C GLN A 146 -6.45 24.47 8.84
N LYS A 147 -7.60 23.81 8.82
CA LYS A 147 -8.85 24.41 8.38
C LYS A 147 -9.32 25.41 9.46
N ALA A 148 -9.44 26.68 9.09
CA ALA A 148 -9.95 27.70 10.00
C ALA A 148 -11.43 27.42 10.33
N GLY A 149 -11.76 27.19 11.61
CA GLY A 149 -13.14 27.15 12.12
C GLY A 149 -13.56 25.92 12.95
N ASP A 150 -12.77 24.84 13.03
CA ASP A 150 -13.22 23.56 13.62
C ASP A 150 -12.64 23.26 15.02
N GLU A 151 -12.49 24.26 15.91
CA GLU A 151 -12.19 23.98 17.32
C GLU A 151 -13.44 23.64 18.16
N LYS A 152 -14.68 23.81 17.66
CA LYS A 152 -15.88 23.67 18.53
C LYS A 152 -17.17 23.05 17.97
N THR A 153 -17.23 22.52 16.76
CA THR A 153 -18.48 21.90 16.27
C THR A 153 -18.24 20.55 15.62
N GLY A 154 -18.49 19.49 16.40
CA GLY A 154 -18.63 18.11 15.91
C GLY A 154 -19.89 17.94 15.06
N SER A 155 -19.98 18.66 13.95
CA SER A 155 -21.01 18.44 12.94
C SER A 155 -20.51 17.38 11.95
N SER A 156 -21.02 16.17 12.15
CA SER A 156 -20.87 15.02 11.25
C SER A 156 -21.60 15.29 9.93
N ASP A 157 -21.00 16.06 9.02
CA ASP A 157 -21.35 15.99 7.60
C ASP A 157 -20.37 15.03 6.90
N ASN A 158 -20.84 13.79 6.71
CA ASN A 158 -20.07 12.68 6.14
C ASN A 158 -19.87 12.78 4.62
N SER A 159 -20.33 13.84 3.95
CA SER A 159 -20.51 13.85 2.50
C SER A 159 -19.44 14.62 1.68
N SER A 160 -18.56 15.41 2.30
CA SER A 160 -17.43 16.03 1.57
C SER A 160 -16.23 15.09 1.55
N HIS A 161 -15.99 14.46 0.39
CA HIS A 161 -14.69 13.88 0.10
C HIS A 161 -13.63 15.00 0.18
N ASN A 162 -12.47 14.73 0.78
CA ASN A 162 -11.31 15.62 0.76
C ASN A 162 -10.78 15.71 -0.68
N LEU A 163 -11.44 16.52 -1.52
CA LEU A 163 -10.96 16.80 -2.87
C LEU A 163 -9.65 17.59 -2.73
N VAL A 164 -8.59 16.99 -3.24
CA VAL A 164 -7.24 17.54 -3.21
C VAL A 164 -6.62 17.35 -4.58
N ASP A 165 -6.02 18.42 -5.10
CA ASP A 165 -5.18 18.35 -6.29
C ASP A 165 -3.87 19.10 -6.07
N LEU A 166 -2.85 18.72 -6.84
CA LEU A 166 -1.48 19.16 -6.68
C LEU A 166 -0.79 19.23 -8.04
N ILE A 167 -0.24 20.40 -8.36
CA ILE A 167 0.50 20.61 -9.60
C ILE A 167 1.73 21.49 -9.37
N PHE A 168 2.79 21.25 -10.14
CA PHE A 168 3.96 22.12 -10.19
C PHE A 168 3.70 23.31 -11.11
N SER A 169 4.06 24.51 -10.67
CA SER A 169 3.99 25.70 -11.51
C SER A 169 4.99 25.61 -12.66
N THR A 170 4.54 25.98 -13.86
CA THR A 170 5.34 26.07 -15.10
C THR A 170 5.46 27.52 -15.60
N ASP A 171 5.01 28.49 -14.79
CA ASP A 171 4.98 29.90 -15.13
C ASP A 171 6.28 30.64 -14.76
N GLN A 172 6.48 31.82 -15.35
CA GLN A 172 7.67 32.65 -15.12
C GLN A 172 7.71 33.27 -13.71
N HIS A 173 6.59 33.24 -12.96
CA HIS A 173 6.52 33.77 -11.61
C HIS A 173 7.09 32.79 -10.57
N SER A 174 7.52 31.60 -11.00
CA SER A 174 8.37 30.73 -10.22
C SER A 174 9.83 31.22 -10.30
N PRO A 175 10.38 31.87 -9.25
CA PRO A 175 11.64 32.60 -9.28
C PRO A 175 12.86 31.68 -9.30
N GLU A 176 12.71 30.41 -8.88
CA GLU A 176 13.79 29.45 -8.81
C GLU A 176 13.50 28.30 -9.78
N ALA A 177 14.16 28.34 -10.94
CA ALA A 177 13.97 27.35 -11.99
C ALA A 177 14.26 25.91 -11.52
N SER A 178 15.09 25.70 -10.49
CA SER A 178 15.41 24.36 -9.98
C SER A 178 14.37 23.77 -9.03
N LYS A 179 13.47 24.61 -8.48
CA LYS A 179 12.44 24.22 -7.51
C LYS A 179 11.17 25.00 -7.83
N PRO A 180 10.39 24.54 -8.82
CA PRO A 180 9.14 25.18 -9.17
C PRO A 180 8.19 25.27 -7.97
N ASP A 181 7.43 26.35 -7.89
CA ASP A 181 6.37 26.49 -6.90
C ASP A 181 5.35 25.36 -7.00
N LEU A 182 4.69 25.05 -5.88
CA LEU A 182 3.59 24.10 -5.83
C LEU A 182 2.27 24.85 -5.75
N ILE A 183 1.28 24.43 -6.54
CA ILE A 183 -0.10 24.92 -6.45
C ILE A 183 -0.95 23.76 -5.95
N VAL A 184 -1.68 23.99 -4.85
CA VAL A 184 -2.40 22.95 -4.12
C VAL A 184 -3.85 23.37 -3.92
N ALA A 185 -4.78 22.51 -4.30
CA ALA A 185 -6.19 22.63 -3.96
C ALA A 185 -6.48 21.77 -2.74
N CYS A 186 -7.08 22.34 -1.69
CA CYS A 186 -7.40 21.65 -0.45
C CYS A 186 -8.86 21.87 -0.04
N TRP A 187 -9.44 20.85 0.59
CA TRP A 187 -10.81 20.85 1.12
C TRP A 187 -11.89 21.22 0.09
N GLY A 188 -11.58 21.03 -1.21
CA GLY A 188 -12.45 21.45 -2.31
C GLY A 188 -12.78 22.94 -2.36
N GLN A 189 -12.14 23.83 -1.57
CA GLN A 189 -12.57 25.24 -1.52
C GLN A 189 -11.40 26.21 -1.53
N LYS A 190 -10.20 25.77 -1.17
CA LYS A 190 -9.02 26.63 -1.10
C LYS A 190 -8.00 26.23 -2.14
N VAL A 191 -7.39 27.22 -2.77
CA VAL A 191 -6.23 27.06 -3.65
C VAL A 191 -5.08 27.87 -3.08
N LEU A 192 -3.92 27.22 -2.95
CA LEU A 192 -2.73 27.74 -2.33
C LEU A 192 -1.58 27.69 -3.32
N ARG A 193 -0.78 28.76 -3.41
CA ARG A 193 0.53 28.70 -4.06
C ARG A 193 1.63 28.75 -3.02
N LEU A 194 2.51 27.77 -3.03
CA LEU A 194 3.62 27.60 -2.10
C LEU A 194 4.96 27.81 -2.82
N LYS A 195 5.89 28.52 -2.18
CA LYS A 195 7.25 28.68 -2.66
C LYS A 195 7.96 27.34 -2.75
N GLY A 196 8.50 26.97 -3.91
CA GLY A 196 9.18 25.68 -4.09
C GLY A 196 10.39 25.46 -3.17
N LYS A 197 11.09 26.53 -2.74
CA LYS A 197 12.26 26.45 -1.86
C LYS A 197 11.93 26.22 -0.38
N SER A 198 10.92 26.91 0.14
CA SER A 198 10.64 27.03 1.58
C SER A 198 9.28 26.48 2.00
N GLY A 199 8.36 26.24 1.08
CA GLY A 199 6.98 25.87 1.40
C GLY A 199 6.14 27.03 1.96
N GLU A 200 6.64 28.27 1.94
CA GLU A 200 5.87 29.44 2.37
C GLU A 200 4.72 29.72 1.42
N VAL A 201 3.54 30.02 1.99
CA VAL A 201 2.37 30.44 1.23
C VAL A 201 2.63 31.81 0.62
N ARG A 202 2.50 31.92 -0.70
CA ARG A 202 2.55 33.21 -1.41
C ARG A 202 1.21 33.91 -1.39
N TRP A 203 0.18 33.17 -1.75
CA TRP A 203 -1.19 33.62 -1.75
C TRP A 203 -2.13 32.45 -1.51
N THR A 204 -3.35 32.78 -1.10
CA THR A 204 -4.44 31.84 -0.89
C THR A 204 -5.68 32.42 -1.55
N TRP A 205 -6.34 31.60 -2.35
CA TRP A 205 -7.67 31.87 -2.88
C TRP A 205 -8.67 30.93 -2.22
N SER A 206 -9.87 31.43 -1.93
CA SER A 206 -10.99 30.62 -1.42
C SER A 206 -12.20 30.85 -2.31
N SER A 207 -12.95 29.79 -2.61
CA SER A 207 -14.21 29.87 -3.35
C SER A 207 -15.29 30.47 -2.46
N ASP A 208 -16.01 31.48 -2.97
CA ASP A 208 -17.15 32.10 -2.28
C ASP A 208 -18.44 31.26 -2.36
N SER A 209 -18.42 30.17 -3.14
CA SER A 209 -19.61 29.35 -3.41
C SER A 209 -19.60 28.07 -2.56
N PRO A 210 -20.46 27.96 -1.52
CA PRO A 210 -20.42 26.85 -0.57
C PRO A 210 -20.79 25.48 -1.17
N ASN A 211 -21.40 25.48 -2.36
CA ASN A 211 -21.84 24.26 -3.05
C ASN A 211 -20.94 23.85 -4.22
N SER A 212 -19.83 24.57 -4.47
CA SER A 212 -18.84 24.14 -5.45
C SER A 212 -17.65 23.52 -4.74
N SER A 213 -17.13 22.42 -5.30
CA SER A 213 -15.90 21.81 -4.80
C SER A 213 -14.85 21.78 -5.90
N VAL A 214 -13.75 22.50 -5.70
CA VAL A 214 -12.54 22.48 -6.52
C VAL A 214 -12.04 21.04 -6.57
N ALA A 215 -12.02 20.49 -7.77
CA ALA A 215 -11.63 19.12 -8.00
C ALA A 215 -10.30 19.01 -8.72
N ARG A 216 -9.97 19.96 -9.61
CA ARG A 216 -8.73 19.91 -10.41
C ARG A 216 -8.12 21.27 -10.64
N LEU A 217 -6.79 21.28 -10.78
CA LEU A 217 -5.99 22.45 -11.12
C LEU A 217 -5.34 22.26 -12.50
N LEU A 218 -5.37 23.33 -13.29
CA LEU A 218 -4.73 23.43 -14.59
C LEU A 218 -3.77 24.61 -14.59
N VAL A 219 -2.56 24.39 -15.09
CA VAL A 219 -1.53 25.43 -15.22
C VAL A 219 -1.02 25.42 -16.64
N TYR A 220 -1.06 26.59 -17.28
CA TYR A 220 -0.61 26.76 -18.66
C TYR A 220 0.87 27.15 -18.71
N PRO A 221 1.58 26.80 -19.81
CA PRO A 221 2.96 27.23 -20.02
C PRO A 221 3.12 28.75 -19.98
N SER A 222 4.36 29.18 -19.69
CA SER A 222 4.85 30.54 -19.42
C SER A 222 4.35 31.74 -20.26
N SER A 223 3.66 31.55 -21.38
CA SER A 223 3.13 32.64 -22.21
C SER A 223 1.86 33.29 -21.65
N ILE A 224 1.11 32.60 -20.79
CA ILE A 224 -0.11 33.12 -20.16
C ILE A 224 -0.08 32.75 -18.65
N PRO A 225 0.14 33.71 -17.73
CA PRO A 225 0.25 33.43 -16.31
C PRO A 225 -1.12 33.28 -15.65
N GLN A 226 -1.85 32.24 -16.05
CA GLN A 226 -3.17 31.91 -15.53
C GLN A 226 -3.20 30.49 -14.96
N ILE A 227 -3.94 30.34 -13.86
CA ILE A 227 -4.25 29.05 -13.27
C ILE A 227 -5.76 28.87 -13.43
N GLU A 228 -6.18 27.73 -13.97
CA GLU A 228 -7.60 27.41 -14.02
C GLU A 228 -7.94 26.37 -12.95
N SER A 229 -8.88 26.76 -12.08
CA SER A 229 -9.49 25.90 -11.07
C SER A 229 -10.78 25.34 -11.63
N LEU A 230 -10.85 24.02 -11.73
CA LEU A 230 -12.05 23.30 -12.09
C LEU A 230 -12.82 22.91 -10.84
N SER A 231 -14.05 23.40 -10.71
CA SER A 231 -14.95 23.03 -9.63
C SER A 231 -16.23 22.38 -10.14
N PHE A 232 -16.73 21.42 -9.37
CA PHE A 232 -17.98 20.72 -9.66
C PHE A 232 -19.03 21.11 -8.64
N LYS A 233 -20.23 21.40 -9.15
CA LYS A 233 -21.42 21.63 -8.35
C LYS A 233 -22.34 20.44 -8.52
N ASN A 234 -22.58 19.73 -7.42
CA ASN A 234 -23.52 18.60 -7.43
C ASN A 234 -24.95 19.10 -7.61
N LEU A 235 -25.69 18.50 -8.53
CA LEU A 235 -27.10 18.76 -8.76
C LEU A 235 -27.96 17.66 -8.09
N PRO A 236 -29.21 17.95 -7.70
CA PRO A 236 -30.09 17.00 -7.01
C PRO A 236 -30.44 15.74 -7.82
N ASP A 237 -30.31 15.82 -9.15
CA ASP A 237 -30.61 14.74 -10.10
C ASP A 237 -29.48 13.71 -10.24
N GLY A 238 -28.40 13.83 -9.45
CA GLY A 238 -27.24 12.95 -9.53
C GLY A 238 -26.27 13.29 -10.67
N THR A 239 -26.38 14.49 -11.24
CA THR A 239 -25.40 15.04 -12.18
C THR A 239 -24.51 16.09 -11.52
N TYR A 240 -23.42 16.48 -12.18
CA TYR A 240 -22.63 17.64 -11.78
C TYR A 240 -22.54 18.67 -12.90
N GLU A 241 -22.61 19.94 -12.50
CA GLU A 241 -22.34 21.11 -13.35
C GLU A 241 -20.88 21.53 -13.15
N THR A 242 -20.21 21.83 -14.25
CA THR A 242 -18.79 22.20 -14.24
C THR A 242 -18.61 23.71 -14.29
N HIS A 243 -17.85 24.24 -13.34
CA HIS A 243 -17.44 25.63 -13.26
C HIS A 243 -15.92 25.74 -13.43
N ILE A 244 -15.49 26.70 -14.26
CA ILE A 244 -14.08 26.98 -14.53
C ILE A 244 -13.78 28.38 -14.01
N SER A 245 -12.96 28.48 -12.97
CA SER A 245 -12.51 29.73 -12.39
C SER A 245 -11.06 29.99 -12.79
N THR A 246 -10.82 31.11 -13.46
CA THR A 246 -9.48 31.54 -13.88
C THR A 246 -8.89 32.46 -12.80
N LEU A 247 -7.76 32.06 -12.24
CA LEU A 247 -7.02 32.76 -11.20
C LEU A 247 -5.73 33.36 -11.78
N SER A 248 -5.38 34.56 -11.32
CA SER A 248 -4.06 35.15 -11.58
C SER A 248 -2.98 34.28 -10.94
N SER A 249 -2.00 33.83 -11.73
CA SER A 249 -0.88 33.03 -11.22
C SER A 249 -0.05 33.79 -10.16
N LEU A 250 0.15 35.10 -10.34
CA LEU A 250 1.01 35.92 -9.48
C LEU A 250 0.38 36.21 -8.11
N GLU A 251 -0.90 36.59 -8.10
CA GLU A 251 -1.56 37.13 -6.91
C GLU A 251 -2.69 36.25 -6.37
N GLY A 252 -3.18 35.28 -7.16
CA GLY A 252 -4.30 34.43 -6.79
C GLY A 252 -5.68 35.09 -6.93
N HIS A 253 -5.77 36.33 -7.44
CA HIS A 253 -7.05 37.00 -7.66
C HIS A 253 -7.88 36.31 -8.74
N LEU A 254 -9.19 36.19 -8.51
CA LEU A 254 -10.16 35.66 -9.47
C LEU A 254 -10.32 36.64 -10.64
N GLN A 255 -10.01 36.19 -11.86
CA GLN A 255 -10.14 37.00 -13.08
C GLN A 255 -11.50 36.78 -13.76
N SER A 256 -11.95 35.54 -13.85
CA SER A 256 -13.24 35.19 -14.47
C SER A 256 -13.75 33.84 -13.98
N THR A 257 -15.07 33.64 -14.00
CA THR A 257 -15.70 32.34 -13.80
C THR A 257 -16.60 32.03 -15.00
N ARG A 258 -16.42 30.85 -15.59
CA ARG A 258 -17.22 30.33 -16.71
C ARG A 258 -18.02 29.13 -16.23
N THR A 259 -19.31 29.09 -16.53
CA THR A 259 -20.20 27.97 -16.19
C THR A 259 -20.61 27.25 -17.46
N GLN A 260 -20.53 25.92 -17.47
CA GLN A 260 -20.94 25.08 -18.60
C GLN A 260 -22.27 24.38 -18.31
N SER A 261 -23.37 25.13 -18.33
CA SER A 261 -24.71 24.58 -18.02
C SER A 261 -25.19 23.52 -19.02
N LYS A 262 -24.64 23.52 -20.25
CA LYS A 262 -24.95 22.50 -21.28
C LYS A 262 -24.11 21.23 -21.16
N PHE A 263 -23.08 21.20 -20.31
CA PHE A 263 -22.21 20.05 -20.09
C PHE A 263 -22.50 19.46 -18.72
N GLN A 264 -23.50 18.59 -18.68
CA GLN A 264 -23.91 17.86 -17.49
C GLN A 264 -23.36 16.45 -17.54
N CYS A 265 -22.69 16.06 -16.48
CA CYS A 265 -22.06 14.76 -16.39
C CYS A 265 -22.73 13.91 -15.32
N ARG A 266 -22.94 12.63 -15.61
CA ARG A 266 -23.40 11.65 -14.62
C ARG A 266 -22.35 11.50 -13.53
N LYS A 267 -22.80 11.48 -12.27
CA LYS A 267 -21.91 11.21 -11.13
C LYS A 267 -21.34 9.78 -11.22
N THR A 268 -20.03 9.69 -11.42
CA THR A 268 -19.26 8.45 -11.41
C THR A 268 -18.30 8.44 -10.20
N PRO A 269 -17.93 7.26 -9.67
CA PRO A 269 -16.93 7.18 -8.59
C PRO A 269 -15.58 7.81 -8.95
N GLU A 270 -15.18 7.70 -10.22
CA GLU A 270 -13.89 8.20 -10.73
C GLU A 270 -13.93 9.69 -11.13
N GLY A 271 -15.13 10.28 -11.23
CA GLY A 271 -15.34 11.63 -11.71
C GLY A 271 -15.08 11.77 -13.22
N PRO A 272 -15.02 13.01 -13.75
CA PRO A 272 -14.67 13.25 -15.13
C PRO A 272 -13.17 13.09 -15.38
N LEU A 273 -12.82 12.68 -16.60
CA LEU A 273 -11.44 12.63 -17.04
C LEU A 273 -10.98 14.00 -17.54
N LEU A 274 -9.78 14.39 -17.15
CA LEU A 274 -9.12 15.61 -17.62
C LEU A 274 -7.97 15.21 -18.52
N LEU A 275 -8.02 15.66 -19.76
CA LEU A 275 -7.06 15.35 -20.81
C LEU A 275 -6.19 16.57 -21.11
N ASN A 276 -4.93 16.33 -21.46
CA ASN A 276 -4.04 17.32 -22.05
C ASN A 276 -3.75 16.91 -23.50
N ILE A 277 -3.76 17.87 -24.42
CA ILE A 277 -3.41 17.68 -25.82
C ILE A 277 -2.05 18.33 -26.05
N PRO A 278 -0.94 17.57 -26.09
CA PRO A 278 0.40 18.14 -26.16
C PRO A 278 0.63 19.07 -27.36
N SER A 279 0.04 18.75 -28.52
CA SER A 279 0.24 19.52 -29.75
C SER A 279 -0.34 20.93 -29.70
N THR A 280 -1.43 21.13 -28.95
CA THR A 280 -2.15 22.41 -28.87
C THR A 280 -2.04 23.08 -27.50
N SER A 281 -1.46 22.40 -26.50
CA SER A 281 -1.49 22.83 -25.08
C SER A 281 -2.89 23.12 -24.55
N LEU A 282 -3.92 22.53 -25.18
CA LEU A 282 -5.30 22.62 -24.75
C LEU A 282 -5.61 21.49 -23.76
N HIS A 283 -6.48 21.80 -22.82
CA HIS A 283 -7.05 20.80 -21.93
C HIS A 283 -8.45 20.43 -22.42
N ALA A 284 -8.94 19.26 -22.04
CA ALA A 284 -10.32 18.88 -22.31
C ALA A 284 -10.88 18.06 -21.15
N ILE A 285 -12.16 18.22 -20.87
CA ILE A 285 -12.90 17.37 -19.94
C ILE A 285 -13.70 16.38 -20.74
N VAL A 286 -13.65 15.12 -20.33
CA VAL A 286 -14.48 14.04 -20.87
C VAL A 286 -15.30 13.43 -19.74
N CYS A 287 -16.59 13.24 -20.00
CA CYS A 287 -17.48 12.58 -19.06
C CYS A 287 -18.58 11.80 -19.78
N VAL A 288 -19.29 10.99 -19.00
CA VAL A 288 -20.50 10.28 -19.43
C VAL A 288 -21.70 11.17 -19.13
N ASN A 289 -22.50 11.45 -20.14
CA ASN A 289 -23.74 12.21 -20.01
C ASN A 289 -24.84 11.37 -19.33
N PRO A 290 -25.94 12.00 -18.87
CA PRO A 290 -27.10 11.29 -18.34
C PRO A 290 -27.75 10.32 -19.34
N ASP A 291 -27.62 10.58 -20.65
CA ASP A 291 -28.12 9.72 -21.73
C ASP A 291 -27.19 8.53 -22.04
N GLY A 292 -26.09 8.38 -21.30
CA GLY A 292 -25.11 7.29 -21.47
C GLY A 292 -24.05 7.55 -22.54
N LYS A 293 -24.15 8.66 -23.31
CA LYS A 293 -23.16 9.01 -24.33
C LYS A 293 -21.94 9.70 -23.72
N LEU A 294 -20.82 9.64 -24.42
CA LEU A 294 -19.63 10.39 -24.02
C LEU A 294 -19.70 11.80 -24.60
N SER A 295 -19.33 12.79 -23.78
CA SER A 295 -19.13 14.14 -24.26
C SER A 295 -17.79 14.71 -23.84
N SER A 296 -17.25 15.57 -24.69
CA SER A 296 -16.05 16.32 -24.41
C SER A 296 -16.25 17.82 -24.55
N VAL A 297 -15.53 18.57 -23.73
CA VAL A 297 -15.45 20.02 -23.76
C VAL A 297 -14.00 20.45 -23.67
N GLN A 298 -13.54 21.22 -24.66
CA GLN A 298 -12.21 21.83 -24.62
C GLN A 298 -12.16 22.99 -23.61
N ILE A 299 -11.02 23.13 -22.96
CA ILE A 299 -10.71 24.17 -21.98
C ILE A 299 -9.38 24.80 -22.38
N GLY A 300 -9.41 26.10 -22.60
CA GLY A 300 -8.25 26.89 -22.96
C GLY A 300 -8.26 28.26 -22.29
N PRO A 301 -7.09 28.91 -22.26
CA PRO A 301 -6.91 30.22 -21.67
C PRO A 301 -7.74 31.25 -22.43
N VAL A 302 -8.33 32.19 -21.71
CA VAL A 302 -9.15 33.26 -22.31
C VAL A 302 -8.21 34.31 -22.90
N GLN A 303 -8.11 34.39 -24.23
CA GLN A 303 -7.42 35.51 -24.89
C GLN A 303 -8.31 36.76 -24.80
N GLN A 304 -7.74 37.86 -24.29
CA GLN A 304 -8.44 39.14 -24.04
C GLN A 304 -8.85 39.93 -25.31
N SER A 305 -8.74 39.37 -26.51
CA SER A 305 -9.15 40.05 -27.74
C SER A 305 -10.49 39.51 -28.26
N GLU A 306 -11.47 40.43 -28.27
CA GLU A 306 -12.68 40.45 -29.12
C GLU A 306 -13.92 39.65 -28.65
N SER A 307 -14.84 40.41 -28.03
CA SER A 307 -16.29 40.50 -28.29
C SER A 307 -17.16 39.26 -28.51
N ASP A 308 -16.69 38.04 -28.24
CA ASP A 308 -17.50 36.83 -28.29
C ASP A 308 -17.49 36.14 -26.93
N SER A 309 -18.21 36.71 -25.95
CA SER A 309 -18.63 36.00 -24.74
C SER A 309 -19.60 34.83 -25.03
N SER A 310 -19.77 34.47 -26.31
CA SER A 310 -20.69 33.47 -26.85
C SER A 310 -20.08 32.50 -27.87
N LYS A 311 -18.75 32.42 -28.02
CA LYS A 311 -18.15 31.24 -28.71
C LYS A 311 -18.32 30.04 -27.79
N ALA A 312 -19.45 29.35 -27.96
CA ALA A 312 -19.76 28.09 -27.31
C ALA A 312 -18.54 27.17 -27.43
N LEU A 313 -18.03 26.71 -26.28
CA LEU A 313 -17.03 25.65 -26.27
C LEU A 313 -17.57 24.47 -27.10
N LYS A 314 -16.73 23.95 -27.99
CA LYS A 314 -17.13 22.92 -28.94
C LYS A 314 -17.41 21.63 -28.17
N LEU A 315 -18.70 21.37 -27.93
CA LEU A 315 -19.18 20.13 -27.37
C LEU A 315 -19.13 19.07 -28.46
N SER A 316 -18.34 18.02 -28.25
CA SER A 316 -18.39 16.82 -29.08
C SER A 316 -19.10 15.71 -28.32
N SER A 317 -19.83 14.86 -29.04
CA SER A 317 -20.43 13.65 -28.47
C SER A 317 -19.97 12.42 -29.24
N TYR A 318 -19.78 11.32 -28.51
CA TYR A 318 -19.41 10.03 -29.04
C TYR A 318 -20.35 8.97 -28.47
N SER A 319 -20.87 8.13 -29.36
CA SER A 319 -21.67 6.97 -29.02
C SER A 319 -21.15 5.78 -29.80
N GLU A 320 -20.84 4.70 -29.11
CA GLU A 320 -20.52 3.42 -29.73
C GLU A 320 -21.82 2.85 -30.33
N PRO A 321 -21.85 2.49 -31.63
CA PRO A 321 -23.10 2.17 -32.33
C PRO A 321 -23.82 0.90 -31.82
N ASP A 322 -23.12 0.02 -31.08
CA ASP A 322 -23.64 -1.30 -30.69
C ASP A 322 -23.66 -1.55 -29.17
N GLN A 323 -23.42 -0.53 -28.33
CA GLN A 323 -23.38 -0.68 -26.87
C GLN A 323 -24.45 0.17 -26.17
N ASN A 324 -25.34 -0.50 -25.42
CA ASN A 324 -26.40 0.16 -24.64
C ASN A 324 -25.97 0.54 -23.21
N ASP A 325 -24.87 -0.04 -22.73
CA ASP A 325 -24.35 0.22 -21.39
C ASP A 325 -23.49 1.48 -21.36
N ALA A 326 -23.68 2.30 -20.32
CA ALA A 326 -22.83 3.46 -20.08
C ALA A 326 -21.39 3.01 -19.74
N PRO A 327 -20.37 3.52 -20.45
CA PRO A 327 -18.99 3.12 -20.20
C PRO A 327 -18.46 3.67 -18.87
N ILE A 328 -17.55 2.93 -18.26
CA ILE A 328 -16.66 3.39 -17.20
C ILE A 328 -15.42 3.99 -17.88
N LEU A 329 -15.15 5.26 -17.57
CA LEU A 329 -14.00 5.98 -18.09
C LEU A 329 -12.81 5.77 -17.18
N GLN A 330 -11.68 5.33 -17.74
CA GLN A 330 -10.47 5.05 -16.98
C GLN A 330 -9.26 5.79 -17.59
N ASP A 331 -8.52 6.50 -16.74
CA ASP A 331 -7.18 6.98 -17.09
C ASP A 331 -6.18 5.84 -16.94
N ILE A 332 -5.62 5.41 -18.07
CA ILE A 332 -4.60 4.37 -18.14
C ILE A 332 -3.18 4.94 -18.03
N GLY A 333 -3.01 6.22 -17.68
CA GLY A 333 -1.72 6.91 -17.62
C GLY A 333 -1.36 7.66 -18.91
N LEU A 334 -2.33 7.85 -19.82
CA LEU A 334 -2.16 8.56 -21.08
C LEU A 334 -3.07 9.79 -21.22
N ALA A 335 -3.76 10.19 -20.15
CA ALA A 335 -4.58 11.41 -20.16
C ALA A 335 -3.79 12.64 -20.61
N HIS A 336 -2.50 12.72 -20.27
CA HIS A 336 -1.61 13.80 -20.72
C HIS A 336 -1.32 13.83 -22.23
N HIS A 337 -1.68 12.76 -22.95
CA HIS A 337 -1.56 12.61 -24.41
C HIS A 337 -2.94 12.58 -25.09
N GLY A 338 -4.00 12.95 -24.37
CA GLY A 338 -5.36 12.97 -24.88
C GLY A 338 -5.95 11.59 -25.14
N ILE A 339 -5.41 10.53 -24.51
CA ILE A 339 -5.82 9.14 -24.73
C ILE A 339 -6.33 8.56 -23.42
N PHE A 340 -7.44 7.83 -23.48
CA PHE A 340 -8.04 7.17 -22.33
C PHE A 340 -8.81 5.91 -22.76
N LEU A 341 -9.28 5.13 -21.79
CA LEU A 341 -10.03 3.91 -22.02
C LEU A 341 -11.51 4.11 -21.64
N ALA A 342 -12.41 3.65 -22.51
CA ALA A 342 -13.82 3.46 -22.21
C ALA A 342 -14.09 1.95 -22.09
N ARG A 343 -14.52 1.52 -20.92
CA ARG A 343 -14.78 0.10 -20.61
C ARG A 343 -16.26 -0.12 -20.33
N PHE A 344 -16.82 -1.16 -20.93
CA PHE A 344 -18.24 -1.48 -20.84
C PHE A 344 -18.49 -2.68 -19.92
N GLY A 345 -19.73 -2.83 -19.44
CA GLY A 345 -20.10 -3.86 -18.45
C GLY A 345 -19.91 -5.30 -18.94
N ASN A 346 -20.05 -5.53 -20.24
CA ASN A 346 -19.78 -6.81 -20.90
C ASN A 346 -18.28 -7.17 -20.99
N GLY A 347 -17.37 -6.27 -20.63
CA GLY A 347 -15.92 -6.47 -20.79
C GLY A 347 -15.36 -6.00 -22.13
N HIS A 348 -16.21 -5.40 -22.98
CA HIS A 348 -15.75 -4.66 -24.15
C HIS A 348 -14.96 -3.42 -23.73
N ALA A 349 -13.91 -3.08 -24.48
CA ALA A 349 -13.05 -1.95 -24.18
C ALA A 349 -12.59 -1.24 -25.46
N THR A 350 -12.78 0.08 -25.48
CA THR A 350 -12.39 0.96 -26.59
C THR A 350 -11.39 1.99 -26.08
N VAL A 351 -10.29 2.15 -26.80
CA VAL A 351 -9.32 3.23 -26.59
C VAL A 351 -9.78 4.43 -27.40
N LEU A 352 -9.99 5.55 -26.73
CA LEU A 352 -10.42 6.80 -27.35
C LEU A 352 -9.27 7.82 -27.33
N ARG A 353 -9.17 8.59 -28.40
CA ARG A 353 -8.23 9.72 -28.53
C ARG A 353 -9.00 10.99 -28.81
N MET A 354 -8.59 12.06 -28.13
CA MET A 354 -8.99 13.42 -28.42
C MET A 354 -8.21 13.95 -29.62
N THR A 355 -8.91 14.44 -30.63
CA THR A 355 -8.29 15.15 -31.75
C THR A 355 -8.07 16.62 -31.42
N GLU A 356 -7.26 17.31 -32.23
CA GLU A 356 -6.94 18.73 -32.04
C GLU A 356 -8.18 19.63 -32.09
N ASP A 357 -9.20 19.22 -32.85
CA ASP A 357 -10.47 19.93 -32.97
C ASP A 357 -11.45 19.65 -31.82
N GLY A 358 -11.03 18.90 -30.80
CA GLY A 358 -11.80 18.61 -29.59
C GLY A 358 -12.82 17.48 -29.74
N SER A 359 -12.80 16.76 -30.87
CA SER A 359 -13.66 15.60 -31.08
C SER A 359 -13.04 14.32 -30.53
N LEU A 360 -13.90 13.39 -30.11
CA LEU A 360 -13.49 12.06 -29.68
C LEU A 360 -13.50 11.10 -30.87
N LYS A 361 -12.39 10.37 -31.05
CA LYS A 361 -12.28 9.30 -32.05
C LYS A 361 -11.84 7.99 -31.41
N SER A 362 -12.37 6.88 -31.92
CA SER A 362 -11.85 5.55 -31.62
C SER A 362 -10.44 5.41 -32.20
N ALA A 363 -9.48 5.09 -31.34
CA ALA A 363 -8.10 4.83 -31.70
C ALA A 363 -7.82 3.33 -31.79
N TRP A 364 -8.49 2.52 -30.96
CA TRP A 364 -8.38 1.07 -30.99
C TRP A 364 -9.58 0.43 -30.29
N GLN A 365 -9.99 -0.75 -30.75
CA GLN A 365 -11.04 -1.55 -30.13
C GLN A 365 -10.51 -2.96 -29.91
N PHE A 366 -10.65 -3.47 -28.68
CA PHE A 366 -10.24 -4.84 -28.40
C PHE A 366 -11.31 -5.82 -28.85
N ALA A 367 -10.92 -6.82 -29.65
CA ALA A 367 -11.86 -7.78 -30.25
C ALA A 367 -12.56 -8.67 -29.21
N ASP A 368 -11.83 -9.07 -28.16
CA ASP A 368 -12.36 -9.99 -27.13
C ASP A 368 -12.96 -9.23 -25.95
N GLU A 369 -14.14 -9.67 -25.52
CA GLU A 369 -14.80 -9.21 -24.30
C GLU A 369 -14.17 -9.89 -23.07
N VAL A 370 -13.40 -9.13 -22.29
CA VAL A 370 -12.70 -9.65 -21.12
C VAL A 370 -12.98 -8.76 -19.91
N SER A 371 -13.89 -9.21 -19.04
CA SER A 371 -14.30 -8.47 -17.86
C SER A 371 -13.23 -8.40 -16.76
N ASP A 372 -12.27 -9.31 -16.70
CA ASP A 372 -11.22 -9.30 -15.67
C ASP A 372 -9.87 -8.74 -16.20
N ALA A 373 -9.90 -7.94 -17.29
CA ALA A 373 -8.69 -7.36 -17.87
C ALA A 373 -8.22 -6.10 -17.12
N ALA A 374 -6.91 -6.04 -16.89
CA ALA A 374 -6.19 -4.87 -16.42
C ALA A 374 -5.57 -4.13 -17.62
N PHE A 375 -5.59 -2.79 -17.57
CA PHE A 375 -5.10 -1.94 -18.65
C PHE A 375 -4.05 -0.96 -18.15
N ALA A 376 -3.07 -0.66 -19.00
CA ALA A 376 -2.10 0.40 -18.77
C ALA A 376 -1.66 1.02 -20.08
N GLY A 377 -1.44 2.32 -20.04
CA GLY A 377 -0.78 3.06 -21.10
C GLY A 377 0.70 3.24 -20.79
N ALA A 378 1.49 3.35 -21.86
CA ALA A 378 2.91 3.62 -21.78
C ALA A 378 3.33 4.51 -22.95
N ILE A 379 4.47 5.19 -22.79
CA ILE A 379 5.09 6.00 -23.84
C ILE A 379 6.51 5.49 -24.00
N ASP A 380 6.96 5.37 -25.25
CA ASP A 380 8.34 5.00 -25.53
C ASP A 380 9.30 6.19 -25.46
N ARG A 381 10.53 6.02 -25.97
CA ARG A 381 11.54 7.08 -25.97
C ARG A 381 11.26 8.18 -26.98
N ASP A 382 10.50 7.87 -28.01
CA ASP A 382 10.19 8.78 -29.12
C ASP A 382 8.87 9.53 -28.87
N GLY A 383 8.24 9.31 -27.70
CA GLY A 383 6.97 9.95 -27.34
C GLY A 383 5.75 9.23 -27.92
N LEU A 384 5.91 8.03 -28.46
CA LEU A 384 4.83 7.29 -29.09
C LEU A 384 3.99 6.56 -28.03
N PRO A 385 2.65 6.66 -28.08
CA PRO A 385 1.77 6.06 -27.10
C PRO A 385 1.45 4.59 -27.41
N TYR A 386 1.43 3.78 -26.35
CA TYR A 386 1.08 2.37 -26.37
C TYR A 386 0.00 2.08 -25.33
N VAL A 387 -0.91 1.16 -25.64
CA VAL A 387 -1.90 0.66 -24.68
C VAL A 387 -1.71 -0.83 -24.52
N SER A 388 -1.64 -1.26 -23.28
CA SER A 388 -1.47 -2.66 -22.91
C SER A 388 -2.70 -3.18 -22.19
N ARG A 389 -2.99 -4.45 -22.42
CA ARG A 389 -4.07 -5.22 -21.79
C ARG A 389 -3.46 -6.49 -21.21
N THR A 390 -3.84 -6.85 -20.00
CA THR A 390 -3.39 -8.10 -19.36
C THR A 390 -4.55 -8.77 -18.66
N PHE A 391 -4.68 -10.07 -18.87
CA PHE A 391 -5.75 -10.88 -18.27
C PHE A 391 -5.31 -12.33 -18.14
N TYR A 392 -6.04 -13.10 -17.36
CA TYR A 392 -5.83 -14.55 -17.27
C TYR A 392 -6.75 -15.29 -18.24
N ALA A 393 -6.16 -15.99 -19.21
CA ALA A 393 -6.87 -16.81 -20.17
C ALA A 393 -7.20 -18.17 -19.55
N LYS A 394 -8.41 -18.30 -18.99
CA LYS A 394 -8.87 -19.52 -18.30
C LYS A 394 -8.77 -20.79 -19.15
N SER A 395 -8.99 -20.69 -20.46
CA SER A 395 -8.90 -21.80 -21.41
C SER A 395 -7.48 -22.35 -21.56
N LEU A 396 -6.47 -21.50 -21.38
CA LEU A 396 -5.05 -21.88 -21.50
C LEU A 396 -4.37 -22.08 -20.14
N ALA A 397 -5.02 -21.66 -19.05
CA ALA A 397 -4.41 -21.54 -17.73
C ALA A 397 -3.11 -20.69 -17.74
N LEU A 398 -3.10 -19.63 -18.56
CA LEU A 398 -1.95 -18.74 -18.73
C LEU A 398 -2.38 -17.27 -18.59
N GLY A 399 -1.44 -16.43 -18.16
CA GLY A 399 -1.56 -14.99 -18.32
C GLY A 399 -1.37 -14.61 -19.79
N ASN A 400 -2.15 -13.65 -20.27
CA ASN A 400 -2.00 -13.05 -21.59
C ASN A 400 -1.67 -11.57 -21.42
N PHE A 401 -0.63 -11.12 -22.10
CA PHE A 401 -0.21 -9.73 -22.18
C PHE A 401 -0.25 -9.28 -23.64
N GLU A 402 -1.02 -8.23 -23.91
CA GLU A 402 -1.11 -7.60 -25.22
C GLU A 402 -0.66 -6.15 -25.10
N ILE A 403 0.07 -5.67 -26.10
CA ILE A 403 0.47 -4.28 -26.24
C ILE A 403 0.19 -3.79 -27.66
N VAL A 404 -0.48 -2.66 -27.75
CA VAL A 404 -0.92 -2.03 -28.99
C VAL A 404 -0.16 -0.72 -29.17
N ALA A 405 0.50 -0.57 -30.31
CA ALA A 405 1.07 0.70 -30.75
C ALA A 405 -0.01 1.55 -31.41
N LEU A 406 -0.35 2.71 -30.84
CA LEU A 406 -1.41 3.59 -31.36
C LEU A 406 -0.94 4.56 -32.44
N THR A 407 0.23 4.30 -33.02
CA THR A 407 0.81 5.14 -34.08
C THR A 407 0.62 4.42 -35.40
N PRO A 408 -0.16 4.98 -36.34
CA PRO A 408 -0.35 4.42 -37.66
C PRO A 408 0.98 4.27 -38.39
N THR A 409 1.15 3.16 -39.11
CA THR A 409 2.22 3.02 -40.11
C THR A 409 1.61 2.74 -41.48
N GLU A 410 2.39 2.86 -42.56
CA GLU A 410 1.91 2.59 -43.94
C GLU A 410 1.29 1.18 -44.08
N PHE A 411 1.77 0.21 -43.29
CA PHE A 411 1.31 -1.18 -43.33
C PHE A 411 0.23 -1.51 -42.29
N THR A 412 0.06 -0.66 -41.28
CA THR A 412 -0.90 -0.86 -40.18
C THR A 412 -1.53 0.48 -39.80
N PRO A 413 -2.53 0.92 -40.58
CA PRO A 413 -3.16 2.24 -40.39
C PRO A 413 -3.87 2.36 -39.03
N ASP A 414 -4.32 1.24 -38.47
CA ASP A 414 -5.02 1.20 -37.18
C ASP A 414 -4.08 0.90 -35.98
N GLY A 415 -2.80 0.61 -36.24
CA GLY A 415 -1.81 0.24 -35.22
C GLY A 415 -1.39 -1.24 -35.25
N ILE A 416 -0.39 -1.59 -34.46
CA ILE A 416 0.17 -2.95 -34.37
C ILE A 416 -0.06 -3.50 -32.97
N THR A 417 -0.64 -4.70 -32.90
CA THR A 417 -0.81 -5.45 -31.67
C THR A 417 0.23 -6.56 -31.58
N THR A 418 0.96 -6.59 -30.48
CA THR A 418 1.84 -7.70 -30.11
C THR A 418 1.29 -8.36 -28.85
N GLY A 419 1.10 -9.67 -28.89
CA GLY A 419 0.64 -10.46 -27.75
C GLY A 419 1.67 -11.50 -27.33
N LEU A 420 1.70 -11.83 -26.04
CA LEU A 420 2.46 -12.95 -25.49
C LEU A 420 1.69 -13.60 -24.35
N THR A 421 1.93 -14.89 -24.14
CA THR A 421 1.44 -15.62 -22.98
C THR A 421 2.56 -15.89 -21.99
N PHE A 422 2.22 -15.97 -20.71
CA PHE A 422 3.17 -16.21 -19.62
C PHE A 422 2.55 -17.06 -18.52
N ASN A 423 3.40 -17.73 -17.74
CA ASN A 423 2.97 -18.65 -16.68
C ASN A 423 2.56 -17.86 -15.42
N HIS A 424 1.29 -17.47 -15.35
CA HIS A 424 0.71 -16.86 -14.15
C HIS A 424 -0.06 -17.89 -13.33
N ASP A 425 0.37 -18.16 -12.10
CA ASP A 425 -0.44 -18.97 -11.18
C ASP A 425 -1.48 -18.08 -10.49
N GLN A 426 -2.70 -18.09 -11.03
CA GLN A 426 -3.82 -17.35 -10.46
C GLN A 426 -4.29 -17.93 -9.12
N VAL A 427 -4.12 -19.24 -8.88
CA VAL A 427 -4.54 -19.87 -7.62
C VAL A 427 -3.65 -19.42 -6.48
N GLU A 428 -2.33 -19.39 -6.70
CA GLU A 428 -1.38 -18.93 -5.69
C GLU A 428 -1.32 -17.41 -5.54
N ASN A 429 -1.41 -16.65 -6.64
CA ASN A 429 -1.17 -15.20 -6.58
C ASN A 429 -2.46 -14.36 -6.61
N GLY A 430 -3.62 -14.96 -6.93
CA GLY A 430 -4.89 -14.26 -7.13
C GLY A 430 -5.01 -13.63 -8.52
N LYS A 431 -6.13 -12.91 -8.73
CA LYS A 431 -6.36 -12.17 -9.98
C LYS A 431 -5.36 -11.02 -10.14
N ILE A 432 -5.06 -10.69 -11.38
CA ILE A 432 -4.30 -9.49 -11.73
C ILE A 432 -5.24 -8.29 -11.56
N SER A 433 -4.91 -7.39 -10.63
CA SER A 433 -5.75 -6.26 -10.28
C SER A 433 -5.28 -4.95 -10.91
N GLN A 434 -3.97 -4.80 -11.12
CA GLN A 434 -3.38 -3.61 -11.73
C GLN A 434 -2.13 -3.98 -12.54
N ILE A 435 -1.90 -3.25 -13.63
CA ILE A 435 -0.67 -3.32 -14.40
C ILE A 435 -0.10 -1.93 -14.62
N VAL A 436 1.21 -1.86 -14.82
CA VAL A 436 1.93 -0.68 -15.29
C VAL A 436 3.01 -1.14 -16.26
N VAL A 437 3.17 -0.44 -17.37
CA VAL A 437 4.06 -0.86 -18.45
C VAL A 437 5.08 0.22 -18.75
N GLU A 438 6.30 -0.20 -19.07
CA GLU A 438 7.34 0.66 -19.62
C GLU A 438 7.84 0.05 -20.93
N VAL A 439 7.80 0.84 -22.00
CA VAL A 439 8.39 0.48 -23.30
C VAL A 439 9.86 0.92 -23.28
N LEU A 440 10.76 -0.04 -23.46
CA LEU A 440 12.21 0.19 -23.34
C LEU A 440 12.83 0.57 -24.68
N GLU A 441 12.43 -0.13 -25.74
CA GLU A 441 12.93 -0.01 -27.11
C GLU A 441 11.88 -0.61 -28.06
N THR A 442 11.82 -0.13 -29.30
CA THR A 442 10.98 -0.72 -30.35
C THR A 442 11.91 -1.22 -31.45
N LYS A 443 11.89 -2.52 -31.74
CA LYS A 443 12.69 -3.13 -32.82
C LYS A 443 11.76 -3.77 -33.83
N ASN A 444 11.91 -3.43 -35.10
CA ASN A 444 11.08 -3.96 -36.20
C ASN A 444 9.57 -3.85 -35.89
N TYR A 445 9.14 -2.71 -35.36
CA TYR A 445 7.76 -2.43 -34.93
C TYR A 445 7.22 -3.29 -33.77
N VAL A 446 8.07 -4.13 -33.15
CA VAL A 446 7.71 -4.88 -31.95
C VAL A 446 8.23 -4.13 -30.72
N PRO A 447 7.35 -3.66 -29.82
CA PRO A 447 7.77 -3.00 -28.60
C PRO A 447 8.37 -4.01 -27.62
N TYR A 448 9.59 -3.73 -27.17
CA TYR A 448 10.21 -4.43 -26.06
C TYR A 448 9.84 -3.73 -24.76
N SER A 449 8.96 -4.36 -23.99
CA SER A 449 8.43 -3.78 -22.75
C SER A 449 8.74 -4.64 -21.53
N ARG A 450 8.60 -4.00 -20.37
CA ARG A 450 8.45 -4.68 -19.09
C ARG A 450 7.12 -4.28 -18.46
N SER A 451 6.47 -5.23 -17.84
CA SER A 451 5.16 -5.07 -17.21
C SER A 451 5.29 -5.37 -15.72
N LEU A 452 4.88 -4.42 -14.90
CA LEU A 452 4.74 -4.59 -13.47
C LEU A 452 3.28 -4.92 -13.19
N MET A 453 3.05 -6.07 -12.57
CA MET A 453 1.72 -6.57 -12.26
C MET A 453 1.54 -6.58 -10.74
N VAL A 454 0.36 -6.16 -10.30
CA VAL A 454 -0.10 -6.29 -8.91
C VAL A 454 -1.27 -7.25 -8.90
N THR A 455 -1.27 -8.16 -7.94
CA THR A 455 -2.36 -9.09 -7.75
C THR A 455 -3.24 -8.70 -6.56
N GLU A 456 -4.47 -9.22 -6.51
CA GLU A 456 -5.40 -9.00 -5.40
C GLU A 456 -4.83 -9.43 -4.04
N LEU A 457 -4.00 -10.47 -4.03
CA LEU A 457 -3.37 -10.97 -2.80
C LEU A 457 -2.16 -10.12 -2.37
N GLY A 458 -1.74 -9.12 -3.15
CA GLY A 458 -0.61 -8.25 -2.79
C GLY A 458 0.75 -8.73 -3.31
N THR A 459 0.80 -9.65 -4.26
CA THR A 459 2.05 -9.96 -4.97
C THR A 459 2.33 -8.86 -5.98
N ILE A 460 3.57 -8.38 -6.03
CA ILE A 460 4.08 -7.51 -7.08
C ILE A 460 5.07 -8.31 -7.94
N GLN A 461 4.82 -8.41 -9.23
CA GLN A 461 5.64 -9.17 -10.17
C GLN A 461 6.10 -8.29 -11.32
N LEU A 462 7.39 -8.33 -11.64
CA LEU A 462 7.91 -7.71 -12.85
C LEU A 462 8.19 -8.76 -13.91
N TRP A 463 7.49 -8.64 -15.02
CA TRP A 463 7.65 -9.47 -16.20
C TRP A 463 8.37 -8.69 -17.31
N GLN A 464 9.19 -9.39 -18.07
CA GLN A 464 9.85 -8.85 -19.26
C GLN A 464 9.73 -9.89 -20.37
N GLY A 465 8.83 -9.65 -21.31
CA GLY A 465 8.30 -10.70 -22.16
C GLY A 465 7.57 -11.75 -21.33
N ALA A 466 7.84 -13.04 -21.59
CA ALA A 466 7.26 -14.16 -20.83
C ALA A 466 8.10 -14.55 -19.58
N GLU A 467 9.17 -13.81 -19.27
CA GLU A 467 10.09 -14.14 -18.17
C GLU A 467 9.79 -13.29 -16.92
N LEU A 468 9.58 -13.94 -15.79
CA LEU A 468 9.48 -13.29 -14.48
C LEU A 468 10.87 -12.87 -14.02
N LYS A 469 11.11 -11.56 -13.89
CA LYS A 469 12.41 -11.01 -13.47
C LYS A 469 12.58 -10.98 -11.96
N TRP A 470 11.52 -10.63 -11.25
CA TRP A 470 11.47 -10.68 -9.80
C TRP A 470 10.03 -10.61 -9.32
N GLU A 471 9.79 -11.11 -8.11
CA GLU A 471 8.52 -10.99 -7.41
C GLU A 471 8.72 -10.51 -5.97
N ARG A 472 7.70 -9.88 -5.42
CA ARG A 472 7.63 -9.43 -4.01
C ARG A 472 6.28 -9.82 -3.44
N HIS A 473 6.28 -10.30 -2.20
CA HIS A 473 5.09 -10.69 -1.45
C HIS A 473 4.78 -9.63 -0.39
N GLU A 474 4.02 -8.61 -0.77
CA GLU A 474 3.77 -7.44 0.09
C GLU A 474 2.67 -7.68 1.14
N ASP A 475 1.94 -8.79 1.05
CA ASP A 475 1.01 -9.24 2.09
C ASP A 475 1.70 -9.74 3.36
N LEU A 476 2.98 -10.10 3.30
CA LEU A 476 3.81 -10.36 4.48
C LEU A 476 3.96 -9.12 5.38
N SER A 477 3.46 -7.95 4.96
CA SER A 477 3.37 -6.76 5.80
C SER A 477 2.15 -6.78 6.74
N GLU A 478 1.19 -7.66 6.47
CA GLU A 478 -0.05 -7.86 7.24
C GLU A 478 -0.07 -9.28 7.83
N VAL A 479 0.90 -9.57 8.69
CA VAL A 479 1.01 -10.88 9.33
C VAL A 479 -0.11 -11.07 10.35
N GLY A 480 -0.85 -12.16 10.20
CA GLY A 480 -1.88 -12.57 11.15
C GLY A 480 -1.38 -13.59 12.18
N ALA A 481 -0.46 -14.48 11.80
CA ALA A 481 0.13 -15.46 12.71
C ALA A 481 1.53 -15.90 12.26
N ILE A 482 2.40 -16.25 13.21
CA ILE A 482 3.73 -16.80 12.97
C ILE A 482 3.93 -18.00 13.88
N VAL A 483 4.46 -19.10 13.35
CA VAL A 483 4.82 -20.31 14.10
C VAL A 483 6.22 -20.76 13.70
N PRO A 484 7.18 -20.83 14.63
CA PRO A 484 8.45 -21.48 14.37
C PRO A 484 8.26 -23.00 14.35
N TYR A 485 8.90 -23.66 13.39
CA TYR A 485 9.02 -25.11 13.33
C TYR A 485 10.49 -25.49 13.30
N GLN A 486 10.91 -26.34 14.23
CA GLN A 486 12.26 -26.88 14.27
C GLN A 486 12.28 -28.17 13.47
N ALA A 487 12.88 -28.13 12.29
CA ALA A 487 12.95 -29.30 11.43
C ALA A 487 14.10 -30.22 11.84
N SER A 488 13.88 -31.53 11.78
CA SER A 488 14.95 -32.50 11.89
C SER A 488 15.72 -32.59 10.56
N LYS A 489 16.98 -33.07 10.59
CA LYS A 489 17.77 -33.29 9.36
C LYS A 489 17.05 -34.32 8.47
N GLY A 490 16.35 -33.84 7.43
CA GLY A 490 15.58 -34.63 6.47
C GLY A 490 14.23 -34.01 6.10
N ASP A 491 13.60 -33.27 7.02
CA ASP A 491 12.24 -32.75 6.83
C ASP A 491 12.17 -31.56 5.84
N ILE A 492 13.22 -30.74 5.78
CA ILE A 492 13.26 -29.54 4.92
C ILE A 492 13.35 -29.89 3.44
N SER A 493 13.98 -31.02 3.09
CA SER A 493 14.03 -31.51 1.72
C SER A 493 12.66 -31.86 1.15
N LEU A 494 11.67 -32.16 2.01
CA LEU A 494 10.29 -32.46 1.61
C LEU A 494 9.42 -31.20 1.46
N LEU A 495 9.74 -30.11 2.17
CA LEU A 495 8.96 -28.87 2.15
C LEU A 495 9.12 -28.05 0.85
N GLY A 496 10.13 -28.33 0.03
CA GLY A 496 10.34 -27.70 -1.27
C GLY A 496 9.64 -28.40 -2.45
N VAL A 497 8.90 -29.48 -2.20
CA VAL A 497 8.30 -30.32 -3.25
C VAL A 497 6.81 -29.97 -3.39
N THR A 498 6.41 -29.45 -4.55
CA THR A 498 4.99 -29.27 -4.87
C THR A 498 4.28 -30.63 -4.91
N PRO A 499 2.99 -30.74 -4.55
CA PRO A 499 2.27 -32.02 -4.56
C PRO A 499 2.32 -32.75 -5.91
N SER A 500 2.42 -32.00 -7.01
CA SER A 500 2.58 -32.52 -8.37
C SER A 500 3.91 -33.23 -8.64
N ASN A 501 4.96 -32.91 -7.89
CA ASN A 501 6.31 -33.45 -8.06
C ASN A 501 6.68 -34.51 -7.02
N LEU A 502 5.78 -34.81 -6.06
CA LEU A 502 6.00 -35.83 -5.02
C LEU A 502 6.36 -37.20 -5.60
N LEU A 503 5.76 -37.60 -6.72
CA LEU A 503 6.02 -38.90 -7.34
C LEU A 503 7.42 -38.97 -7.98
N GLN A 504 7.84 -37.91 -8.67
CA GLN A 504 9.19 -37.80 -9.24
C GLN A 504 10.26 -37.68 -8.16
N TYR A 505 9.98 -36.94 -7.09
CA TYR A 505 10.89 -36.79 -5.96
C TYR A 505 11.00 -38.09 -5.16
N ALA A 506 9.90 -38.83 -4.95
CA ALA A 506 9.92 -40.16 -4.35
C ALA A 506 10.74 -41.14 -5.20
N LEU A 507 10.61 -41.08 -6.54
CA LEU A 507 11.41 -41.90 -7.45
C LEU A 507 12.90 -41.53 -7.42
N GLN A 508 13.23 -40.24 -7.35
CA GLN A 508 14.61 -39.74 -7.25
C GLN A 508 15.24 -40.10 -5.89
N ALA A 509 14.51 -39.91 -4.79
CA ALA A 509 14.95 -40.26 -3.44
C ALA A 509 15.12 -41.77 -3.26
N VAL A 510 14.27 -42.60 -3.87
CA VAL A 510 14.47 -44.06 -3.91
C VAL A 510 15.73 -44.41 -4.72
N LYS A 511 16.02 -43.69 -5.81
CA LYS A 511 17.19 -43.93 -6.66
C LYS A 511 18.50 -43.53 -5.96
N GLU A 512 18.50 -42.42 -5.24
CA GLU A 512 19.64 -41.93 -4.44
C GLU A 512 19.83 -42.79 -3.19
N SER A 513 18.75 -43.19 -2.51
CA SER A 513 18.80 -44.14 -1.40
C SER A 513 19.28 -45.54 -1.83
N LEU A 514 18.92 -46.00 -3.04
CA LEU A 514 19.48 -47.24 -3.59
C LEU A 514 20.97 -47.10 -3.94
N ALA A 515 21.39 -45.94 -4.45
CA ALA A 515 22.79 -45.67 -4.78
C ALA A 515 23.65 -45.63 -3.50
N ASP A 516 23.16 -44.96 -2.45
CA ASP A 516 23.82 -44.89 -1.14
C ASP A 516 23.81 -46.25 -0.41
N PHE A 517 22.75 -47.05 -0.57
CA PHE A 517 22.70 -48.41 -0.03
C PHE A 517 23.68 -49.36 -0.73
N LEU A 518 23.94 -49.14 -2.03
CA LEU A 518 24.90 -49.92 -2.82
C LEU A 518 26.35 -49.48 -2.62
N ASP A 519 26.60 -48.27 -2.09
CA ASP A 519 27.95 -47.72 -1.88
C ASP A 519 28.42 -47.75 -0.41
N MET A 520 27.92 -48.72 0.39
CA MET A 520 28.41 -48.97 1.75
C MET A 520 29.85 -49.53 1.76
N LYS A 521 30.84 -48.67 1.49
CA LYS A 521 32.21 -48.79 2.03
C LYS A 521 32.38 -47.80 3.18
N ILE A 522 32.29 -48.35 4.39
CA ILE A 522 32.88 -47.89 5.66
C ILE A 522 33.46 -46.46 5.62
N VAL A 523 32.61 -45.47 5.91
CA VAL A 523 33.06 -44.14 6.34
C VAL A 523 32.87 -44.07 7.86
N ARG A 524 33.98 -44.13 8.59
CA ARG A 524 34.04 -43.76 10.01
C ARG A 524 33.51 -42.34 10.17
N SER A 525 32.41 -42.20 10.88
CA SER A 525 31.83 -40.93 11.25
C SER A 525 32.73 -40.19 12.25
N ASN A 526 33.39 -39.12 11.80
CA ASN A 526 33.74 -38.02 12.68
C ASN A 526 32.44 -37.29 13.01
N SER A 527 31.75 -37.72 14.06
CA SER A 527 30.59 -37.03 14.62
C SER A 527 31.03 -35.75 15.34
N VAL A 528 31.22 -34.68 14.58
CA VAL A 528 31.11 -33.32 15.13
C VAL A 528 29.64 -32.93 15.03
N SER A 529 28.93 -32.98 16.15
CA SER A 529 27.57 -32.50 16.29
C SER A 529 27.52 -30.98 16.08
N LYS A 530 27.36 -30.53 14.84
CA LYS A 530 26.85 -29.17 14.59
C LYS A 530 25.34 -29.20 14.79
N THR A 531 24.91 -28.75 15.97
CA THR A 531 23.53 -28.51 16.39
C THR A 531 22.90 -27.30 15.68
N ASN A 532 23.13 -27.13 14.37
CA ASN A 532 22.39 -26.13 13.60
C ASN A 532 21.04 -26.75 13.23
N SER A 533 20.10 -26.73 14.18
CA SER A 533 18.71 -26.99 13.85
C SER A 533 18.24 -25.88 12.93
N GLU A 534 18.00 -26.20 11.67
CA GLU A 534 17.36 -25.29 10.73
C GLU A 534 15.92 -25.04 11.20
N ARG A 535 15.54 -23.78 11.31
CA ARG A 535 14.19 -23.38 11.68
C ARG A 535 13.44 -22.98 10.42
N VAL A 536 12.14 -23.25 10.41
CA VAL A 536 11.22 -22.80 9.37
C VAL A 536 10.12 -22.00 10.03
N TRP A 537 9.92 -20.78 9.60
CA TRP A 537 8.80 -19.95 10.03
C TRP A 537 7.61 -20.20 9.13
N PHE A 538 6.51 -20.70 9.71
CA PHE A 538 5.21 -20.70 9.07
C PHE A 538 4.52 -19.38 9.37
N ILE A 539 4.19 -18.61 8.33
CA ILE A 539 3.59 -17.28 8.45
C ILE A 539 2.25 -17.29 7.74
N GLY A 540 1.17 -16.99 8.47
CA GLY A 540 -0.16 -16.74 7.92
C GLY A 540 -0.42 -15.25 7.79
N THR A 541 -0.87 -14.80 6.62
CA THR A 541 -1.18 -13.38 6.36
C THR A 541 -2.68 -13.11 6.44
N SER A 542 -3.05 -11.85 6.66
CA SER A 542 -4.45 -11.37 6.67
C SER A 542 -5.21 -11.71 5.38
N THR A 543 -4.47 -11.87 4.26
CA THR A 543 -5.02 -12.22 2.94
C THR A 543 -5.29 -13.72 2.78
N GLY A 544 -5.08 -14.53 3.81
CA GLY A 544 -5.31 -15.98 3.77
C GLY A 544 -4.21 -16.77 3.05
N ARG A 545 -2.99 -16.21 2.96
CA ARG A 545 -1.81 -16.92 2.44
C ARG A 545 -0.96 -17.48 3.57
N LEU A 546 -0.40 -18.66 3.33
CA LEU A 546 0.64 -19.27 4.14
C LEU A 546 1.98 -19.22 3.44
N PHE A 547 3.02 -18.94 4.20
CA PHE A 547 4.41 -18.99 3.77
C PHE A 547 5.19 -19.89 4.70
N ALA A 548 6.14 -20.63 4.13
CA ALA A 548 7.22 -21.23 4.91
C ALA A 548 8.53 -20.52 4.56
N ILE A 549 9.20 -19.95 5.55
CA ILE A 549 10.42 -19.18 5.36
C ILE A 549 11.55 -19.83 6.14
N LYS A 550 12.67 -20.13 5.47
CA LYS A 550 13.83 -20.75 6.11
C LYS A 550 14.58 -19.74 6.98
N ASP A 551 14.97 -20.19 8.15
CA ASP A 551 15.79 -19.50 9.12
C ASP A 551 16.99 -20.39 9.47
N GLY A 552 18.06 -20.26 8.68
CA GLY A 552 19.25 -21.09 8.76
C GLY A 552 20.39 -20.55 7.90
N ALA A 553 21.63 -20.69 8.39
CA ALA A 553 22.86 -20.00 7.96
C ALA A 553 23.19 -19.97 6.45
N ASP A 554 22.59 -20.83 5.63
CA ASP A 554 22.87 -20.99 4.20
C ASP A 554 21.84 -20.29 3.28
N GLN A 555 20.59 -20.07 3.73
CA GLN A 555 19.47 -19.58 2.91
C GLN A 555 18.44 -18.79 3.77
N ILE A 556 18.94 -17.88 4.59
CA ILE A 556 18.13 -17.12 5.55
C ILE A 556 17.11 -16.23 4.83
N GLY A 557 15.86 -16.26 5.30
CA GLY A 557 14.78 -15.42 4.79
C GLY A 557 14.22 -15.88 3.44
N LYS A 558 14.64 -17.05 2.94
CA LYS A 558 14.13 -17.62 1.69
C LYS A 558 12.76 -18.25 1.90
N ILE A 559 11.81 -17.87 1.06
CA ILE A 559 10.50 -18.53 0.97
C ILE A 559 10.70 -19.91 0.34
N LEU A 560 10.41 -20.97 1.10
CA LEU A 560 10.50 -22.36 0.68
C LEU A 560 9.26 -22.78 -0.12
N TRP A 561 8.08 -22.40 0.38
CA TRP A 561 6.80 -22.56 -0.33
C TRP A 561 5.81 -21.50 0.12
N LYS A 562 4.78 -21.29 -0.70
CA LYS A 562 3.63 -20.43 -0.43
C LYS A 562 2.36 -21.15 -0.84
N LYS A 563 1.23 -20.85 -0.21
CA LYS A 563 -0.09 -21.36 -0.64
C LYS A 563 -1.20 -20.42 -0.21
N THR A 564 -2.20 -20.35 -1.07
CA THR A 564 -3.43 -19.61 -0.81
C THR A 564 -4.49 -20.57 -0.33
N ILE A 565 -5.08 -20.30 0.83
CA ILE A 565 -6.12 -21.17 1.44
C ILE A 565 -7.52 -20.68 1.09
N LEU A 566 -7.70 -19.37 0.90
CA LEU A 566 -9.00 -18.77 0.63
C LEU A 566 -9.08 -18.27 -0.80
N GLY A 567 -10.22 -18.52 -1.45
CA GLY A 567 -10.53 -17.95 -2.76
C GLY A 567 -10.59 -16.43 -2.70
N SER A 568 -10.27 -15.77 -3.82
CA SER A 568 -10.36 -14.31 -3.98
C SER A 568 -11.76 -13.81 -3.57
N GLY A 569 -11.85 -13.03 -2.48
CA GLY A 569 -13.10 -12.35 -2.09
C GLY A 569 -13.56 -12.50 -0.64
N SER A 570 -12.88 -13.27 0.23
CA SER A 570 -13.21 -13.29 1.66
C SER A 570 -12.61 -12.10 2.40
N GLU A 571 -13.41 -11.45 3.26
CA GLU A 571 -12.95 -10.46 4.22
C GLU A 571 -11.83 -11.03 5.11
N SER A 572 -10.97 -10.13 5.62
CA SER A 572 -9.73 -10.41 6.36
C SER A 572 -9.80 -11.64 7.28
N VAL A 573 -8.80 -12.53 7.18
CA VAL A 573 -8.73 -13.72 8.03
C VAL A 573 -8.15 -13.36 9.39
N GLN A 574 -8.92 -13.60 10.44
CA GLN A 574 -8.37 -13.64 11.79
C GLN A 574 -7.86 -15.05 12.08
N TRP A 575 -6.55 -15.23 12.01
CA TRP A 575 -5.88 -16.46 12.44
C TRP A 575 -5.91 -16.53 13.97
N LYS A 576 -6.78 -17.38 14.55
CA LYS A 576 -6.92 -17.49 16.01
C LYS A 576 -5.86 -18.38 16.66
N LYS A 577 -5.42 -19.43 15.96
CA LYS A 577 -4.35 -20.34 16.40
C LYS A 577 -3.80 -21.07 15.18
N LEU A 578 -2.51 -20.87 14.91
CA LEU A 578 -1.75 -21.68 13.97
C LEU A 578 -0.88 -22.58 14.86
N GLY A 579 -1.06 -23.88 14.78
CA GLY A 579 -0.37 -24.83 15.64
C GLY A 579 -0.20 -26.16 14.93
N VAL A 580 0.92 -26.83 15.17
CA VAL A 580 1.10 -28.22 14.78
C VAL A 580 0.35 -29.06 15.81
N VAL A 581 -0.86 -29.51 15.45
CA VAL A 581 -1.65 -30.37 16.34
C VAL A 581 -1.14 -31.80 16.19
N HIS A 582 -0.49 -32.33 17.22
CA HIS A 582 -0.48 -33.77 17.44
C HIS A 582 -1.91 -34.18 17.83
N HIS A 583 -2.57 -34.97 17.00
CA HIS A 583 -3.92 -35.45 17.26
C HIS A 583 -3.95 -36.32 18.53
N GLU A 584 -4.62 -35.84 19.58
CA GLU A 584 -5.40 -36.69 20.49
C GLU A 584 -6.79 -36.06 20.65
N LEU A 585 -7.82 -36.87 20.44
CA LEU A 585 -9.24 -36.54 20.50
C LEU A 585 -9.66 -36.38 21.97
N GLU A 586 -10.38 -35.30 22.30
CA GLU A 586 -11.72 -35.33 22.93
C GLU A 586 -12.15 -33.93 23.43
N GLY A 587 -13.47 -33.67 23.36
CA GLY A 587 -14.13 -32.68 24.22
C GLY A 587 -14.45 -31.32 23.60
N SER A 588 -15.65 -31.21 23.04
CA SER A 588 -16.25 -30.00 22.47
C SER A 588 -16.72 -28.98 23.51
N LYS A 589 -16.18 -27.75 23.46
CA LYS A 589 -16.86 -26.49 23.81
C LYS A 589 -16.10 -25.30 23.23
N PHE A 590 -16.72 -24.55 22.32
CA PHE A 590 -16.18 -23.28 21.80
C PHE A 590 -16.82 -22.14 22.57
N VAL A 591 -16.01 -21.42 23.36
CA VAL A 591 -16.31 -20.09 23.89
C VAL A 591 -15.25 -19.15 23.35
N LEU A 592 -15.68 -18.00 22.84
CA LEU A 592 -14.83 -17.00 22.22
C LEU A 592 -14.49 -15.94 23.27
N ASP A 593 -13.35 -16.09 23.94
CA ASP A 593 -12.76 -15.05 24.79
C ASP A 593 -11.36 -14.72 24.28
N THR A 594 -11.04 -13.43 24.21
CA THR A 594 -9.69 -12.93 23.88
C THR A 594 -8.78 -13.15 25.08
N ALA A 595 -8.21 -14.35 25.14
CA ALA A 595 -7.40 -14.86 26.22
C ALA A 595 -5.90 -14.88 25.83
N LEU A 596 -5.04 -14.24 26.62
CA LEU A 596 -3.61 -14.58 26.68
C LEU A 596 -3.48 -15.90 27.46
N SER A 597 -3.06 -16.97 26.81
CA SER A 597 -2.78 -18.27 27.43
C SER A 597 -1.27 -18.51 27.47
N CYS A 598 -0.76 -19.10 28.55
CA CYS A 598 0.64 -19.52 28.66
C CYS A 598 1.00 -20.52 27.54
N ASP A 599 2.12 -20.28 26.85
CA ASP A 599 2.65 -21.22 25.87
C ASP A 599 3.02 -22.54 26.56
N GLY A 600 2.32 -23.63 26.20
CA GLY A 600 2.40 -24.93 26.86
C GLY A 600 3.74 -25.69 26.72
N GLU A 601 4.77 -25.09 26.12
CA GLU A 601 6.08 -25.73 25.89
C GLU A 601 7.25 -25.12 26.71
N GLU A 602 7.03 -24.09 27.54
CA GLU A 602 8.12 -23.55 28.36
C GLU A 602 8.55 -24.53 29.46
N SER A 603 9.74 -25.13 29.29
CA SER A 603 10.37 -25.95 30.33
C SER A 603 10.92 -25.06 31.44
N LEU A 604 10.25 -25.05 32.59
CA LEU A 604 10.71 -24.33 33.78
C LEU A 604 12.06 -24.86 34.28
N ALA A 605 13.09 -24.02 34.21
CA ALA A 605 14.42 -24.33 34.74
C ALA A 605 14.49 -24.21 36.28
N VAL A 606 13.66 -23.35 36.91
CA VAL A 606 13.73 -23.06 38.35
C VAL A 606 12.35 -22.79 38.97
N LYS A 607 11.94 -23.61 39.97
CA LYS A 607 10.62 -23.55 40.62
C LYS A 607 10.51 -22.58 41.82
N ALA A 608 11.62 -22.01 42.28
CA ALA A 608 11.64 -21.14 43.46
C ALA A 608 12.69 -20.03 43.34
N ARG A 609 12.41 -18.87 43.92
CA ARG A 609 13.37 -17.77 44.09
C ARG A 609 14.04 -17.91 45.46
N VAL A 610 15.36 -17.98 45.50
CA VAL A 610 16.11 -18.06 46.76
C VAL A 610 16.49 -16.65 47.20
N ASP A 611 16.06 -16.26 48.41
CA ASP A 611 16.52 -15.05 49.07
C ASP A 611 17.96 -15.27 49.57
N LEU A 612 18.90 -14.55 48.96
CA LEU A 612 20.34 -14.67 49.20
C LEU A 612 20.76 -14.16 50.60
N LEU A 613 19.91 -13.40 51.31
CA LEU A 613 20.25 -12.83 52.62
C LEU A 613 19.89 -13.76 53.79
N GLU A 614 18.84 -14.56 53.67
CA GLU A 614 18.35 -15.42 54.78
C GLU A 614 18.32 -16.92 54.44
N GLY A 615 18.69 -17.32 53.21
CA GLY A 615 18.64 -18.73 52.78
C GLY A 615 17.22 -19.29 52.68
N ARG A 616 16.20 -18.41 52.57
CA ARG A 616 14.80 -18.78 52.46
C ARG A 616 14.37 -18.86 51.00
N ALA A 617 13.52 -19.82 50.67
CA ALA A 617 12.97 -19.97 49.32
C ALA A 617 11.53 -19.42 49.27
N LEU A 618 11.24 -18.63 48.25
CA LEU A 618 9.89 -18.20 47.89
C LEU A 618 9.43 -19.03 46.68
N PHE A 619 8.40 -19.83 46.86
CA PHE A 619 7.90 -20.71 45.81
C PHE A 619 7.03 -19.93 44.83
N LYS A 620 7.33 -20.04 43.54
CA LYS A 620 6.56 -19.39 42.47
C LYS A 620 5.18 -20.04 42.37
N TYR A 621 4.12 -19.24 42.21
CA TYR A 621 2.80 -19.78 41.86
C TYR A 621 2.77 -20.03 40.36
N HIS A 622 2.63 -21.29 39.98
CA HIS A 622 2.62 -21.71 38.59
C HIS A 622 1.33 -22.50 38.31
N ASN A 623 0.44 -21.92 37.53
CA ASN A 623 -0.76 -22.57 37.04
C ASN A 623 -0.78 -22.45 35.51
N PRO A 624 -0.68 -23.56 34.76
CA PRO A 624 -0.63 -23.53 33.29
C PRO A 624 -1.96 -23.11 32.66
N ASN A 625 -3.05 -23.08 33.44
CA ASN A 625 -4.39 -22.76 32.98
C ASN A 625 -4.76 -21.30 33.26
N LEU A 626 -3.81 -20.43 33.61
CA LEU A 626 -4.13 -19.02 33.82
C LEU A 626 -4.48 -18.33 32.50
N VAL A 627 -5.51 -17.51 32.57
CA VAL A 627 -5.91 -16.57 31.52
C VAL A 627 -5.99 -15.17 32.11
N VAL A 628 -5.63 -14.18 31.31
CA VAL A 628 -5.74 -12.75 31.64
C VAL A 628 -6.77 -12.12 30.72
N GLU A 629 -7.75 -11.46 31.31
CA GLU A 629 -8.84 -10.78 30.63
C GLU A 629 -8.89 -9.30 31.04
N LEU A 630 -9.23 -8.44 30.08
CA LEU A 630 -9.51 -7.03 30.33
C LEU A 630 -11.03 -6.85 30.32
N ASN A 631 -11.58 -6.43 31.44
CA ASN A 631 -13.00 -6.17 31.62
C ASN A 631 -13.25 -4.65 31.68
N GLU A 632 -14.13 -4.17 30.81
CA GLU A 632 -14.50 -2.76 30.68
C GLU A 632 -15.98 -2.51 31.05
N GLU A 633 -16.48 -3.15 32.11
CA GLU A 633 -17.83 -2.90 32.59
C GLU A 633 -17.95 -1.58 33.37
N SER A 634 -18.96 -0.80 33.01
CA SER A 634 -19.52 0.29 33.84
C SER A 634 -18.53 1.39 34.26
N GLY A 635 -17.49 1.65 33.46
CA GLY A 635 -16.50 2.69 33.72
C GLY A 635 -15.37 2.30 34.67
N SER A 636 -15.41 1.09 35.25
CA SER A 636 -14.24 0.46 35.85
C SER A 636 -13.49 -0.32 34.78
N ARG A 637 -12.16 -0.21 34.78
CA ARG A 637 -11.28 -0.91 33.83
C ARG A 637 -10.47 -1.92 34.63
N THR A 638 -10.91 -3.17 34.67
CA THR A 638 -10.30 -4.20 35.50
C THR A 638 -9.52 -5.21 34.65
N ILE A 639 -8.35 -5.58 35.13
CA ILE A 639 -7.63 -6.75 34.65
C ILE A 639 -7.97 -7.90 35.58
N GLU A 640 -8.46 -8.99 35.03
CA GLU A 640 -8.84 -10.19 35.75
C GLU A 640 -7.94 -11.34 35.31
N VAL A 641 -7.37 -12.05 36.29
CA VAL A 641 -6.63 -13.29 36.06
C VAL A 641 -7.47 -14.42 36.65
N SER A 642 -7.89 -15.34 35.80
CA SER A 642 -8.70 -16.49 36.18
C SER A 642 -8.03 -17.80 35.78
N ASP A 643 -8.41 -18.87 36.46
CA ASP A 643 -8.06 -20.23 36.06
C ASP A 643 -9.09 -20.73 35.04
N GLN A 644 -8.66 -20.97 33.81
CA GLN A 644 -9.51 -21.39 32.69
C GLN A 644 -10.21 -22.74 32.94
N HIS A 645 -9.61 -23.64 33.73
CA HIS A 645 -10.19 -24.94 34.00
C HIS A 645 -11.33 -24.84 35.01
N THR A 646 -11.13 -24.05 36.07
CA THR A 646 -12.12 -23.93 37.15
C THR A 646 -13.06 -22.75 37.00
N GLY A 647 -12.71 -21.77 36.17
CA GLY A 647 -13.36 -20.46 36.08
C GLY A 647 -13.11 -19.55 37.29
N SER A 648 -12.22 -19.94 38.20
CA SER A 648 -12.00 -19.21 39.45
C SER A 648 -11.15 -17.96 39.22
N LEU A 649 -11.60 -16.81 39.74
CA LEU A 649 -10.80 -15.59 39.77
C LEU A 649 -9.62 -15.78 40.74
N VAL A 650 -8.40 -15.71 40.20
CA VAL A 650 -7.13 -15.81 40.94
C VAL A 650 -6.72 -14.44 41.45
N TRP A 651 -6.87 -13.40 40.63
CA TRP A 651 -6.49 -12.04 40.97
C TRP A 651 -7.26 -11.03 40.11
N SER A 652 -7.53 -9.83 40.65
CA SER A 652 -8.04 -8.71 39.86
C SER A 652 -7.39 -7.40 40.27
N PHE A 653 -7.29 -6.47 39.32
CA PHE A 653 -6.75 -5.13 39.52
C PHE A 653 -7.50 -4.10 38.69
N GLU A 654 -7.96 -3.05 39.36
CA GLU A 654 -8.61 -1.92 38.74
C GLU A 654 -7.56 -0.89 38.31
N MET A 655 -7.56 -0.52 37.03
CA MET A 655 -6.68 0.51 36.49
C MET A 655 -7.13 1.91 36.92
N GLU A 656 -6.15 2.80 37.10
CA GLU A 656 -6.41 4.21 37.38
C GLU A 656 -7.15 4.92 36.23
N SER A 657 -7.91 5.96 36.57
CA SER A 657 -8.59 6.81 35.59
C SER A 657 -7.57 7.58 34.74
N GLY A 658 -7.54 7.31 33.43
CA GLY A 658 -6.61 7.95 32.48
C GLY A 658 -5.83 6.99 31.58
N VAL A 659 -5.79 5.70 31.91
CA VAL A 659 -5.11 4.69 31.07
C VAL A 659 -5.90 4.41 29.79
N ASP A 660 -5.31 4.61 28.62
CA ASP A 660 -5.91 4.25 27.33
C ASP A 660 -5.90 2.73 27.16
N THR A 661 -7.07 2.10 27.27
CA THR A 661 -7.20 0.63 27.19
C THR A 661 -6.88 0.08 25.82
N SER A 662 -7.04 0.89 24.77
CA SER A 662 -6.71 0.49 23.40
C SER A 662 -5.19 0.36 23.17
N SER A 663 -4.39 0.87 24.10
CA SER A 663 -2.92 0.84 24.05
C SER A 663 -2.30 -0.29 24.88
N ILE A 664 -3.11 -1.09 25.60
CA ILE A 664 -2.59 -2.11 26.52
C ILE A 664 -1.90 -3.24 25.74
N LEU A 665 -0.65 -3.51 26.11
CA LEU A 665 0.13 -4.65 25.66
C LEU A 665 0.48 -5.52 26.87
N GLY A 666 0.15 -6.80 26.82
CA GLY A 666 0.38 -7.75 27.91
C GLY A 666 1.28 -8.92 27.50
N SER A 667 2.11 -9.37 28.42
CA SER A 667 2.84 -10.64 28.31
C SER A 667 2.70 -11.39 29.63
N LEU A 668 2.08 -12.57 29.55
CA LEU A 668 2.01 -13.54 30.63
C LEU A 668 3.06 -14.63 30.34
N THR A 669 3.90 -14.91 31.33
CA THR A 669 4.87 -16.01 31.28
C THR A 669 4.86 -16.72 32.64
N GLU A 670 5.61 -17.82 32.79
CA GLU A 670 5.72 -18.70 33.98
C GLU A 670 4.87 -18.31 35.22
N ASN A 671 5.23 -17.22 35.90
CA ASN A 671 4.57 -16.74 37.12
C ASN A 671 4.43 -15.21 37.21
N TRP A 672 4.55 -14.50 36.08
CA TRP A 672 4.50 -13.04 36.06
C TRP A 672 3.80 -12.50 34.82
N LEU A 673 3.07 -11.41 35.04
CA LEU A 673 2.36 -10.64 34.03
C LEU A 673 2.97 -9.26 33.96
N VAL A 674 3.41 -8.88 32.76
CA VAL A 674 3.83 -7.51 32.47
C VAL A 674 2.82 -6.87 31.54
N LEU A 675 2.40 -5.65 31.88
CA LEU A 675 1.50 -4.85 31.07
C LEU A 675 2.14 -3.50 30.79
N ALA A 676 2.04 -3.04 29.56
CA ALA A 676 2.39 -1.69 29.15
C ALA A 676 1.12 -0.98 28.68
N ALA A 677 0.89 0.26 29.12
CA ALA A 677 -0.25 1.05 28.68
C ALA A 677 0.10 2.54 28.65
N GLN A 678 -0.47 3.29 27.70
CA GLN A 678 -0.41 4.75 27.69
C GLN A 678 -1.37 5.33 28.71
N ASP A 679 -0.93 6.39 29.38
CA ASP A 679 -1.72 7.12 30.35
C ASP A 679 -1.89 8.57 29.91
N ASP A 680 -3.12 8.90 29.52
CA ASP A 680 -3.51 10.22 29.05
C ASP A 680 -3.44 11.28 30.17
N SER A 681 -3.53 10.86 31.43
CA SER A 681 -3.37 11.77 32.58
C SER A 681 -1.91 12.23 32.77
N MET A 682 -0.96 11.53 32.15
CA MET A 682 0.48 11.76 32.25
C MET A 682 1.09 12.11 30.89
N ASP A 683 0.38 12.93 30.09
CA ASP A 683 0.84 13.44 28.79
C ASP A 683 1.20 12.32 27.79
N GLY A 684 0.47 11.18 27.87
CA GLY A 684 0.67 10.02 27.01
C GLY A 684 1.89 9.16 27.38
N MET A 685 2.47 9.33 28.58
CA MET A 685 3.56 8.46 29.04
C MET A 685 3.12 6.99 29.12
N THR A 686 4.02 6.08 28.75
CA THR A 686 3.81 4.63 28.89
C THR A 686 4.13 4.18 30.31
N ARG A 687 3.14 3.62 31.01
CA ARG A 687 3.30 2.96 32.31
C ARG A 687 3.55 1.47 32.11
N LEU A 688 4.40 0.90 32.97
CA LEU A 688 4.65 -0.53 33.05
C LEU A 688 4.13 -1.07 34.39
N TYR A 689 3.26 -2.08 34.33
CA TYR A 689 2.78 -2.83 35.47
C TYR A 689 3.44 -4.21 35.44
N SER A 690 4.01 -4.64 36.56
CA SER A 690 4.62 -5.96 36.71
C SER A 690 4.00 -6.65 37.91
N ILE A 691 3.40 -7.82 37.68
CA ILE A 691 2.69 -8.61 38.69
C ILE A 691 3.40 -9.96 38.77
N GLU A 692 3.78 -10.36 39.98
CA GLU A 692 4.45 -11.65 40.24
C GLU A 692 3.63 -12.44 41.27
N TRP A 693 3.31 -13.69 40.97
CA TRP A 693 2.59 -14.57 41.89
C TRP A 693 3.52 -15.56 42.59
N TYR A 694 3.34 -15.70 43.90
CA TYR A 694 4.10 -16.59 44.77
C TYR A 694 3.15 -17.34 45.72
N MET A 695 3.42 -18.64 45.95
CA MET A 695 2.59 -19.49 46.82
C MET A 695 2.81 -19.17 48.30
N SER A 696 4.05 -19.32 48.75
CA SER A 696 4.45 -19.17 50.15
C SER A 696 5.97 -19.27 50.32
N SER A 697 6.47 -18.90 51.50
CA SER A 697 7.86 -19.14 51.95
C SER A 697 8.05 -20.52 52.60
N LYS A 698 6.97 -21.29 52.79
CA LYS A 698 7.00 -22.68 53.27
C LYS A 698 6.79 -23.62 52.09
N ALA A 699 7.69 -24.59 51.91
CA ALA A 699 7.66 -25.57 50.82
C ALA A 699 6.47 -26.54 50.88
N ASP A 700 5.78 -26.60 52.03
CA ASP A 700 4.58 -27.41 52.21
C ASP A 700 3.35 -26.52 52.23
N ILE A 701 2.61 -26.56 51.14
CA ILE A 701 1.19 -26.93 51.06
C ILE A 701 0.87 -26.98 49.55
N ARG A 702 0.71 -28.19 49.00
CA ARG A 702 -0.23 -28.37 47.88
C ARG A 702 -1.58 -27.96 48.45
N VAL A 703 -2.07 -26.78 48.05
CA VAL A 703 -3.50 -26.49 48.19
C VAL A 703 -4.13 -27.29 47.07
N ASP A 704 -4.34 -28.59 47.32
CA ASP A 704 -5.30 -29.37 46.53
C ASP A 704 -6.67 -28.80 46.90
N GLY A 705 -7.15 -27.88 46.07
CA GLY A 705 -8.52 -27.41 46.02
C GLY A 705 -9.15 -27.89 44.73
#